data_AF-A0A7Y4KKE1-F1
#
_entry.id   AF-A0A7Y4KKE1-F1
#
_cell.length_a   1.000
_cell.length_b   1.000
_cell.length_c   1.000
_cell.angle_alpha   90.00
_cell.angle_beta   90.00
_cell.angle_gamma   90.00
#
_symmetry.space_group_name_H-M   'P 1'
#
loop_
_entity.id
_entity.type
_entity.pdbx_description
1 polymer ?
#
loop_
_entity_poly.entity_id
_entity_poly.type
_entity_poly.pdbx_seq_one_letter_code
_entity_poly.pdbx_strand_id
1 'polypeptide(L)'
;MGAMMRAHDWSTNSLGPLEQWPQSLRTSVSTMLRSPYPIILFWGPELRMLYNDPFRPILGAKHPQTLGARGSEALVEEWGQLGPLIQRAQDTGEPIYIVDGNVNFARRPGGLREESYFTWSYNPTIGESGEIAGMFAIASETTRQVVGDRRLAILRELSIRTALDKTVEGIFRSLEAVLAQAAHDVPFALLYRVKADQARLVSCAGLERGTAAAPVTLAAGDTPSWPLASVTGTRQEVLLEDLAQRFGPLPGGPWPEPTTRALLLPVPMGADTDTLAVLVAGLSPLRALDDEYRGFLQLLARQLAASISSARAYEEEKQRAEELARLDAAKTAFFSNVSHEFRTPLTLILGPVEDALTKTPKALEGEPLELVRRNALRLFKMVNTLLDFSRMEAGRAQARYAPVDLASFTTSLASAFQSAVESAGLRLVVDCPPLPEPVYVDPEMWEKVVLNLLSNAVKYTYHGEIRVSLRWEDAQAVLRVQDTGVGIPEEELPRVFERFYRVRVTQGRSHEGTGIGLALVQELVKLHGGGVGVTSQLGQGTTFTVRLPGGTAHLPPERVERTLRPGPVPTGAALFVEEARRWATEVITPDALGDDLPPEPLSPEAPPELARSRILLVDDNADLRAYVTGLLKHGFPHVETARNGQDALEQARARPPDLILSDVMMPVLDGFGLVRALRADERTRAIPIILLSARAGDEATVEGLKSGADDYLVKPFSARELLVRVRTQLDMARVRREVARNEVEKDSLRESLRTRDEFLRLVSHELRTPVSALSLNVQSLVRSLDVPDADVTPEATRVKALTTEKHLQRLSRLVEQLVDVSEFVTGPLDLSREEVDLARLAASVVARSRERALRADCVLTLEAPLPVVGRFDRARLEQLLDSLVDNALKFGTGRPVEVRVARAAGRVSLAVRDHGDGVGQEDQERVFGRFERAVPANHHGGFGVGLWMARHIAEAHGGSIHLERTEGGGATFTTVLPLDVPPEG
;
A
#
# COMPACT_ATOMS: atom_id res chain seq x y z
N MET A 1 -4.73 -10.93 69.71
CA MET A 1 -5.65 -12.00 70.15
C MET A 1 -5.36 -12.50 71.56
N GLY A 2 -4.18 -13.02 71.90
CA GLY A 2 -3.90 -13.63 73.22
C GLY A 2 -4.11 -12.75 74.49
N ALA A 3 -4.22 -11.43 74.34
CA ALA A 3 -4.70 -10.54 75.41
C ALA A 3 -6.24 -10.57 75.55
N MET A 4 -6.97 -10.44 74.43
CA MET A 4 -8.44 -10.54 74.38
C MET A 4 -8.93 -11.91 74.86
N MET A 5 -8.24 -13.00 74.48
CA MET A 5 -8.59 -14.35 74.96
C MET A 5 -8.43 -14.53 76.47
N ARG A 6 -7.55 -13.75 77.14
CA ARG A 6 -7.43 -13.76 78.61
C ARG A 6 -8.38 -12.78 79.31
N ALA A 7 -9.04 -11.90 78.57
CA ALA A 7 -10.02 -10.93 79.07
C ALA A 7 -11.47 -11.32 78.74
N HIS A 8 -11.68 -12.38 77.97
CA HIS A 8 -13.00 -12.93 77.62
C HIS A 8 -13.46 -13.91 78.71
N ASP A 9 -14.71 -13.81 79.14
CA ASP A 9 -15.28 -14.69 80.15
C ASP A 9 -15.79 -16.00 79.52
N TRP A 10 -14.91 -17.00 79.50
CA TRP A 10 -15.21 -18.33 78.97
C TRP A 10 -16.17 -19.15 79.85
N SER A 11 -16.48 -18.72 81.08
CA SER A 11 -17.50 -19.40 81.90
C SER A 11 -18.92 -19.26 81.32
N THR A 12 -19.12 -18.29 80.43
CA THR A 12 -20.37 -18.05 79.70
C THR A 12 -20.64 -19.04 78.55
N ASN A 13 -19.70 -19.91 78.20
CA ASN A 13 -19.83 -20.82 77.06
C ASN A 13 -19.21 -22.21 77.31
N SER A 14 -19.42 -23.13 76.36
CA SER A 14 -19.09 -24.56 76.48
C SER A 14 -17.59 -24.90 76.51
N LEU A 15 -16.69 -23.93 76.37
CA LEU A 15 -15.26 -24.14 76.62
C LEU A 15 -14.89 -24.06 78.13
N GLY A 16 -15.71 -23.39 78.94
CA GLY A 16 -15.46 -23.19 80.37
C GLY A 16 -14.22 -22.34 80.69
N PRO A 17 -13.93 -22.09 81.97
CA PRO A 17 -12.78 -21.30 82.41
C PRO A 17 -11.44 -21.80 81.85
N LEU A 18 -10.50 -20.87 81.60
CA LEU A 18 -9.18 -21.16 81.02
C LEU A 18 -8.37 -22.19 81.83
N GLU A 19 -8.61 -22.25 83.15
CA GLU A 19 -8.04 -23.16 84.12
C GLU A 19 -8.50 -24.62 83.91
N GLN A 20 -9.65 -24.81 83.26
CA GLN A 20 -10.28 -26.12 82.99
C GLN A 20 -10.07 -26.59 81.54
N TRP A 21 -9.51 -25.76 80.66
CA TRP A 21 -9.23 -26.14 79.27
C TRP A 21 -8.26 -27.33 79.19
N PRO A 22 -8.52 -28.34 78.34
CA PRO A 22 -7.62 -29.48 78.15
C PRO A 22 -6.29 -29.03 77.55
N GLN A 23 -5.24 -29.81 77.80
CA GLN A 23 -3.88 -29.56 77.34
C GLN A 23 -3.79 -29.62 75.81
N SER A 24 -4.62 -30.42 75.15
CA SER A 24 -4.78 -30.43 73.69
C SER A 24 -5.25 -29.06 73.15
N LEU A 25 -6.33 -28.50 73.69
CA LEU A 25 -6.82 -27.15 73.34
C LEU A 25 -5.77 -26.07 73.63
N ARG A 26 -5.15 -26.09 74.82
CA ARG A 26 -4.10 -25.13 75.20
C ARG A 26 -2.92 -25.17 74.23
N THR A 27 -2.52 -26.36 73.77
CA THR A 27 -1.44 -26.54 72.81
C THR A 27 -1.84 -26.00 71.44
N SER A 28 -3.02 -26.36 70.93
CA SER A 28 -3.54 -25.84 69.65
C SER A 28 -3.67 -24.31 69.64
N VAL A 29 -4.17 -23.71 70.72
CA VAL A 29 -4.28 -22.24 70.85
C VAL A 29 -2.90 -21.57 70.95
N SER A 30 -1.93 -22.17 71.66
CA SER A 30 -0.55 -21.67 71.70
C SER A 30 0.11 -21.68 70.32
N THR A 31 -0.07 -22.76 69.55
CA THR A 31 0.43 -22.87 68.16
C THR A 31 -0.24 -21.85 67.24
N MET A 32 -1.57 -21.76 67.27
CA MET A 32 -2.37 -20.80 66.50
C MET A 32 -1.94 -19.34 66.77
N LEU A 33 -1.78 -18.96 68.03
CA LEU A 33 -1.40 -17.59 68.44
C LEU A 33 0.05 -17.22 68.09
N ARG A 34 0.91 -18.20 67.80
CA ARG A 34 2.31 -17.99 67.37
C ARG A 34 2.50 -17.99 65.85
N SER A 35 1.50 -18.44 65.10
CA SER A 35 1.59 -18.54 63.64
C SER A 35 1.49 -17.17 62.95
N PRO A 36 2.30 -16.89 61.91
CA PRO A 36 2.12 -15.70 61.06
C PRO A 36 0.96 -15.85 60.07
N TYR A 37 0.45 -17.07 59.84
CA TYR A 37 -0.66 -17.32 58.92
C TYR A 37 -2.02 -17.04 59.57
N PRO A 38 -3.05 -16.63 58.80
CA PRO A 38 -4.43 -16.60 59.26
C PRO A 38 -4.91 -17.99 59.69
N ILE A 39 -5.26 -18.15 60.97
CA ILE A 39 -5.74 -19.41 61.54
C ILE A 39 -6.99 -19.20 62.39
N ILE A 40 -7.94 -20.11 62.19
CA ILE A 40 -9.18 -20.28 62.94
C ILE A 40 -9.26 -21.72 63.47
N LEU A 41 -9.68 -21.88 64.71
CA LEU A 41 -9.85 -23.13 65.42
C LEU A 41 -11.30 -23.22 65.91
N PHE A 42 -12.01 -24.25 65.48
CA PHE A 42 -13.32 -24.61 66.03
C PHE A 42 -13.12 -25.72 67.05
N TRP A 43 -13.65 -25.57 68.27
CA TRP A 43 -13.45 -26.57 69.34
C TRP A 43 -14.76 -26.97 70.03
N GLY A 44 -14.82 -28.23 70.46
CA GLY A 44 -15.93 -28.81 71.19
C GLY A 44 -17.18 -29.10 70.32
N PRO A 45 -18.23 -29.69 70.91
CA PRO A 45 -19.44 -30.12 70.19
C PRO A 45 -20.26 -28.95 69.61
N GLU A 46 -20.02 -27.72 70.06
CA GLU A 46 -20.66 -26.51 69.53
C GLU A 46 -19.80 -25.75 68.51
N LEU A 47 -18.63 -26.28 68.14
CA LEU A 47 -17.67 -25.68 67.21
C LEU A 47 -17.39 -24.20 67.57
N ARG A 48 -16.97 -23.98 68.81
CA ARG A 48 -16.71 -22.66 69.38
C ARG A 48 -15.47 -22.02 68.73
N MET A 49 -15.62 -20.77 68.28
CA MET A 49 -14.70 -20.14 67.35
C MET A 49 -13.57 -19.38 68.05
N LEU A 50 -12.33 -19.81 67.82
CA LEU A 50 -11.09 -19.23 68.30
C LEU A 50 -10.22 -18.83 67.09
N TYR A 51 -9.47 -17.73 67.12
CA TYR A 51 -8.67 -17.29 65.98
C TYR A 51 -7.47 -16.41 66.38
N ASN A 52 -6.48 -16.28 65.49
CA ASN A 52 -5.27 -15.47 65.72
C ASN A 52 -5.34 -14.06 65.09
N ASP A 53 -4.29 -13.25 65.30
CA ASP A 53 -4.27 -11.86 64.82
C ASP A 53 -4.29 -11.73 63.28
N PRO A 54 -3.52 -12.53 62.50
CA PRO A 54 -3.64 -12.56 61.04
C PRO A 54 -5.02 -12.94 60.49
N PHE A 55 -5.89 -13.58 61.27
CA PHE A 55 -7.27 -13.91 60.84
C PHE A 55 -8.26 -12.74 61.00
N ARG A 56 -7.91 -11.70 61.79
CA ARG A 56 -8.79 -10.54 62.06
C ARG A 56 -9.22 -9.77 60.80
N PRO A 57 -8.35 -9.53 59.78
CA PRO A 57 -8.75 -8.85 58.54
C PRO A 57 -9.74 -9.63 57.68
N ILE A 58 -9.81 -10.96 57.82
CA ILE A 58 -10.77 -11.82 57.11
C ILE A 58 -12.17 -11.65 57.73
N LEU A 59 -12.25 -11.67 59.07
CA LEU A 59 -13.51 -11.42 59.79
C LEU A 59 -13.99 -9.96 59.70
N GLY A 60 -13.07 -9.01 59.54
CA GLY A 60 -13.37 -7.58 59.37
C GLY A 60 -14.31 -7.04 60.46
N ALA A 61 -15.50 -6.60 60.06
CA ALA A 61 -16.54 -6.07 60.93
C ALA A 61 -17.05 -7.04 62.02
N LYS A 62 -16.82 -8.34 61.88
CA LYS A 62 -17.26 -9.38 62.83
C LYS A 62 -16.31 -9.58 64.03
N HIS A 63 -15.19 -8.88 64.05
CA HIS A 63 -14.22 -8.89 65.14
C HIS A 63 -14.46 -7.68 66.06
N PRO A 64 -14.56 -7.85 67.41
CA PRO A 64 -14.22 -9.05 68.18
C PRO A 64 -15.40 -9.98 68.54
N GLN A 65 -16.64 -9.62 68.21
CA GLN A 65 -17.87 -10.25 68.75
C GLN A 65 -17.98 -11.75 68.49
N THR A 66 -17.35 -12.25 67.43
CA THR A 66 -17.32 -13.67 67.06
C THR A 66 -16.32 -14.54 67.84
N LEU A 67 -15.47 -13.95 68.70
CA LEU A 67 -14.57 -14.73 69.57
C LEU A 67 -15.40 -15.49 70.62
N GLY A 68 -15.36 -16.82 70.60
CA GLY A 68 -16.14 -17.68 71.49
C GLY A 68 -17.60 -17.91 71.07
N ALA A 69 -18.06 -17.33 69.95
CA ALA A 69 -19.35 -17.67 69.35
C ALA A 69 -19.33 -19.09 68.76
N ARG A 70 -20.50 -19.69 68.48
CA ARG A 70 -20.57 -20.93 67.68
C ARG A 70 -20.22 -20.62 66.22
N GLY A 71 -19.54 -21.52 65.52
CA GLY A 71 -19.18 -21.32 64.10
C GLY A 71 -20.39 -21.01 63.20
N SER A 72 -21.53 -21.68 63.45
CA SER A 72 -22.81 -21.47 62.77
C SER A 72 -23.45 -20.10 63.00
N GLU A 73 -23.16 -19.45 64.12
CA GLU A 73 -23.64 -18.11 64.48
C GLU A 73 -22.69 -17.03 63.94
N ALA A 74 -21.38 -17.29 63.99
CA ALA A 74 -20.34 -16.36 63.55
C ALA A 74 -20.21 -16.25 62.02
N LEU A 75 -20.38 -17.37 61.31
CA LEU A 75 -20.14 -17.51 59.87
C LEU A 75 -21.42 -17.89 59.10
N VAL A 76 -22.59 -17.44 59.59
CA VAL A 76 -23.93 -17.84 59.11
C VAL A 76 -24.13 -17.79 57.58
N GLU A 77 -23.49 -16.86 56.89
CA GLU A 77 -23.54 -16.67 55.43
C GLU A 77 -22.83 -17.81 54.68
N GLU A 78 -21.75 -18.34 55.26
CA GLU A 78 -20.88 -19.36 54.66
C GLU A 78 -21.10 -20.76 55.26
N TRP A 79 -21.78 -20.84 56.42
CA TRP A 79 -22.00 -22.09 57.14
C TRP A 79 -22.83 -23.10 56.35
N GLY A 80 -23.67 -22.64 55.42
CA GLY A 80 -24.39 -23.52 54.48
C GLY A 80 -23.45 -24.34 53.58
N GLN A 81 -22.24 -23.85 53.31
CA GLN A 81 -21.19 -24.56 52.56
C GLN A 81 -20.18 -25.23 53.50
N LEU A 82 -19.71 -24.51 54.53
CA LEU A 82 -18.64 -24.96 55.44
C LEU A 82 -19.11 -25.99 56.47
N GLY A 83 -20.34 -25.87 56.99
CA GLY A 83 -20.87 -26.77 58.03
C GLY A 83 -20.91 -28.25 57.61
N PRO A 84 -21.49 -28.60 56.44
CA PRO A 84 -21.51 -29.98 55.94
C PRO A 84 -20.12 -30.56 55.63
N LEU A 85 -19.13 -29.71 55.35
CA LEU A 85 -17.74 -30.10 55.16
C LEU A 85 -17.06 -30.39 56.51
N ILE A 86 -17.17 -29.44 57.45
CA ILE A 86 -16.63 -29.57 58.82
C ILE A 86 -17.19 -30.83 59.51
N GLN A 87 -18.51 -31.05 59.45
CA GLN A 87 -19.14 -32.24 60.01
C GLN A 87 -18.54 -33.53 59.42
N ARG A 88 -18.37 -33.61 58.10
CA ARG A 88 -17.76 -34.77 57.45
C ARG A 88 -16.35 -35.06 57.95
N ALA A 89 -15.52 -34.03 58.14
CA ALA A 89 -14.17 -34.20 58.68
C ALA A 89 -14.16 -34.60 60.17
N GLN A 90 -15.20 -34.25 60.94
CA GLN A 90 -15.41 -34.76 62.29
C GLN A 90 -15.89 -36.22 62.30
N ASP A 91 -16.67 -36.63 61.29
CA ASP A 91 -17.20 -37.98 61.15
C ASP A 91 -16.15 -38.97 60.60
N THR A 92 -15.28 -38.55 59.67
CA THR A 92 -14.27 -39.42 59.01
C THR A 92 -12.84 -39.26 59.53
N GLY A 93 -12.50 -38.10 60.12
CA GLY A 93 -11.11 -37.77 60.48
C GLY A 93 -10.23 -37.37 59.29
N GLU A 94 -10.78 -37.21 58.10
CA GLU A 94 -10.02 -36.78 56.90
C GLU A 94 -9.88 -35.25 56.85
N PRO A 95 -8.70 -34.70 56.49
CA PRO A 95 -8.51 -33.27 56.33
C PRO A 95 -9.17 -32.77 55.04
N ILE A 96 -9.70 -31.54 55.08
CA ILE A 96 -10.35 -30.89 53.94
C ILE A 96 -9.42 -29.86 53.34
N TYR A 97 -9.21 -29.92 52.02
CA TYR A 97 -8.45 -28.92 51.28
C TYR A 97 -9.35 -28.29 50.21
N ILE A 98 -9.50 -26.97 50.27
CA ILE A 98 -10.26 -26.18 49.30
C ILE A 98 -9.26 -25.23 48.65
N VAL A 99 -9.06 -25.35 47.34
CA VAL A 99 -8.25 -24.40 46.56
C VAL A 99 -9.19 -23.32 46.01
N ASP A 100 -8.78 -22.06 46.16
CA ASP A 100 -9.44 -20.88 45.57
C ASP A 100 -10.97 -20.86 45.76
N GLY A 101 -11.43 -21.15 46.99
CA GLY A 101 -12.83 -21.01 47.36
C GLY A 101 -13.24 -19.54 47.41
N ASN A 102 -14.27 -19.16 46.65
CA ASN A 102 -14.83 -17.81 46.68
C ASN A 102 -15.67 -17.61 47.96
N VAL A 103 -15.35 -16.56 48.74
CA VAL A 103 -15.97 -16.28 50.04
C VAL A 103 -16.04 -14.76 50.24
N ASN A 104 -17.20 -14.14 50.03
CA ASN A 104 -17.30 -12.70 49.79
C ASN A 104 -17.62 -11.90 51.07
N PHE A 105 -16.61 -11.72 51.93
CA PHE A 105 -16.74 -11.04 53.22
C PHE A 105 -17.02 -9.53 53.09
N ALA A 106 -17.93 -9.01 53.92
CA ALA A 106 -18.09 -7.58 54.15
C ALA A 106 -17.05 -7.10 55.18
N ARG A 107 -15.83 -6.75 54.72
CA ARG A 107 -14.70 -6.43 55.62
C ARG A 107 -14.91 -5.15 56.46
N ARG A 108 -15.89 -4.30 56.12
CA ARG A 108 -16.20 -3.02 56.79
C ARG A 108 -17.69 -2.95 57.18
N PRO A 109 -18.07 -2.38 58.34
CA PRO A 109 -19.47 -2.18 58.70
C PRO A 109 -20.19 -1.31 57.67
N GLY A 110 -21.27 -1.81 57.07
CA GLY A 110 -22.01 -1.12 56.00
C GLY A 110 -21.26 -0.99 54.67
N GLY A 111 -20.11 -1.64 54.51
CA GLY A 111 -19.39 -1.71 53.24
C GLY A 111 -19.99 -2.75 52.29
N LEU A 112 -19.55 -2.71 51.03
CA LEU A 112 -19.77 -3.79 50.07
C LEU A 112 -19.17 -5.10 50.59
N ARG A 113 -19.74 -6.23 50.17
CA ARG A 113 -19.01 -7.51 50.17
C ARG A 113 -17.85 -7.40 49.19
N GLU A 114 -16.67 -7.83 49.59
CA GLU A 114 -15.47 -7.77 48.74
C GLU A 114 -15.23 -9.14 48.10
N GLU A 115 -15.17 -9.19 46.76
CA GLU A 115 -14.79 -10.39 45.99
C GLU A 115 -13.48 -10.94 46.53
N SER A 116 -13.53 -12.11 47.18
CA SER A 116 -12.35 -12.69 47.84
C SER A 116 -12.25 -14.18 47.56
N TYR A 117 -11.03 -14.67 47.38
CA TYR A 117 -10.72 -16.08 47.16
C TYR A 117 -9.71 -16.55 48.20
N PHE A 118 -9.93 -17.75 48.74
CA PHE A 118 -9.11 -18.31 49.79
C PHE A 118 -8.84 -19.79 49.53
N THR A 119 -7.57 -20.18 49.65
CA THR A 119 -7.19 -21.58 49.83
C THR A 119 -7.23 -21.92 51.32
N TRP A 120 -7.99 -22.96 51.68
CA TRP A 120 -8.20 -23.42 53.05
C TRP A 120 -7.70 -24.84 53.27
N SER A 121 -7.05 -25.08 54.41
CA SER A 121 -6.73 -26.41 54.92
C SER A 121 -7.36 -26.60 56.29
N TYR A 122 -8.43 -27.40 56.37
CA TYR A 122 -9.13 -27.77 57.60
C TYR A 122 -8.60 -29.13 58.10
N ASN A 123 -8.00 -29.16 59.29
CA ASN A 123 -7.34 -30.34 59.84
C ASN A 123 -8.03 -30.76 61.16
N PRO A 124 -8.52 -32.00 61.30
CA PRO A 124 -9.08 -32.49 62.55
C PRO A 124 -8.07 -32.43 63.70
N THR A 125 -8.48 -31.87 64.86
CA THR A 125 -7.66 -31.85 66.07
C THR A 125 -8.07 -32.95 67.03
N ILE A 126 -7.13 -33.83 67.34
CA ILE A 126 -7.33 -34.94 68.27
C ILE A 126 -7.30 -34.43 69.71
N GLY A 127 -8.27 -34.86 70.52
CA GLY A 127 -8.37 -34.57 71.95
C GLY A 127 -7.59 -35.57 72.82
N GLU A 128 -7.88 -35.57 74.12
CA GLU A 128 -7.06 -36.33 75.10
C GLU A 128 -7.45 -37.81 75.19
N SER A 129 -8.64 -38.20 74.70
CA SER A 129 -9.08 -39.60 74.63
C SER A 129 -8.97 -40.22 73.23
N GLY A 130 -8.38 -39.49 72.27
CA GLY A 130 -8.26 -39.91 70.86
C GLY A 130 -9.45 -39.50 69.98
N GLU A 131 -10.40 -38.75 70.53
CA GLU A 131 -11.56 -38.20 69.83
C GLU A 131 -11.21 -37.01 68.93
N ILE A 132 -12.03 -36.70 67.92
CA ILE A 132 -11.88 -35.44 67.16
C ILE A 132 -12.57 -34.32 67.94
N ALA A 133 -11.77 -33.57 68.70
CA ALA A 133 -12.22 -32.51 69.60
C ALA A 133 -12.45 -31.15 68.91
N GLY A 134 -12.11 -31.03 67.63
CA GLY A 134 -12.23 -29.77 66.87
C GLY A 134 -11.63 -29.82 65.47
N MET A 135 -11.60 -28.66 64.81
CA MET A 135 -11.01 -28.43 63.49
C MET A 135 -10.08 -27.22 63.51
N PHE A 136 -8.80 -27.43 63.17
CA PHE A 136 -7.79 -26.38 63.03
C PHE A 136 -7.63 -26.02 61.55
N ALA A 137 -8.03 -24.81 61.18
CA ALA A 137 -8.07 -24.38 59.79
C ALA A 137 -7.09 -23.22 59.53
N ILE A 138 -6.28 -23.39 58.49
CA ILE A 138 -5.35 -22.36 57.97
C ILE A 138 -5.95 -21.79 56.69
N ALA A 139 -5.96 -20.46 56.56
CA ALA A 139 -6.40 -19.76 55.36
C ALA A 139 -5.25 -18.99 54.70
N SER A 140 -5.17 -19.08 53.37
CA SER A 140 -4.31 -18.23 52.55
C SER A 140 -5.19 -17.48 51.55
N GLU A 141 -5.16 -16.14 51.57
CA GLU A 141 -5.92 -15.35 50.62
C GLU A 141 -5.24 -15.36 49.24
N THR A 142 -5.95 -15.84 48.22
CA THR A 142 -5.49 -15.97 46.83
C THR A 142 -6.18 -14.98 45.87
N THR A 143 -7.07 -14.12 46.39
CA THR A 143 -7.86 -13.11 45.64
C THR A 143 -7.08 -12.41 44.51
N ARG A 144 -5.89 -11.87 44.78
CA ARG A 144 -5.10 -11.16 43.76
C ARG A 144 -4.64 -12.07 42.63
N GLN A 145 -4.26 -13.31 42.94
CA GLN A 145 -3.83 -14.28 41.93
C GLN A 145 -5.02 -14.68 41.04
N VAL A 146 -6.12 -15.14 41.64
CA VAL A 146 -7.31 -15.60 40.90
C VAL A 146 -7.87 -14.50 39.98
N VAL A 147 -7.99 -13.28 40.49
CA VAL A 147 -8.50 -12.14 39.71
C VAL A 147 -7.46 -11.65 38.69
N GLY A 148 -6.17 -11.66 39.02
CA GLY A 148 -5.08 -11.28 38.12
C GLY A 148 -4.96 -12.23 36.92
N ASP A 149 -4.96 -13.54 37.16
CA ASP A 149 -4.91 -14.58 36.13
C ASP A 149 -6.15 -14.51 35.22
N ARG A 150 -7.35 -14.30 35.79
CA ARG A 150 -8.60 -14.10 35.05
C ARG A 150 -8.55 -12.88 34.14
N ARG A 151 -8.07 -11.74 34.64
CA ARG A 151 -7.88 -10.49 33.87
C ARG A 151 -6.83 -10.63 32.77
N LEU A 152 -5.72 -11.30 33.05
CA LEU A 152 -4.66 -11.57 32.07
C LEU A 152 -5.15 -12.49 30.94
N ALA A 153 -5.98 -13.50 31.26
CA ALA A 153 -6.61 -14.36 30.26
C ALA A 153 -7.54 -13.57 29.32
N ILE A 154 -8.36 -12.65 29.85
CA ILE A 154 -9.24 -11.76 29.06
C ILE A 154 -8.42 -10.89 28.10
N LEU A 155 -7.34 -10.23 28.58
CA LEU A 155 -6.47 -9.41 27.74
C LEU A 155 -5.76 -10.24 26.65
N ARG A 156 -5.30 -11.45 26.99
CA ARG A 156 -4.65 -12.36 26.05
C ARG A 156 -5.62 -12.83 24.96
N GLU A 157 -6.83 -13.23 25.32
CA GLU A 157 -7.85 -13.69 24.37
C GLU A 157 -8.28 -12.56 23.43
N LEU A 158 -8.43 -11.33 23.94
CA LEU A 158 -8.67 -10.14 23.10
C LEU A 158 -7.54 -9.94 22.08
N SER A 159 -6.28 -9.98 22.53
CA SER A 159 -5.12 -9.82 21.66
C SER A 159 -5.00 -10.92 20.61
N ILE A 160 -5.37 -12.17 20.92
CA ILE A 160 -5.33 -13.28 19.96
C ILE A 160 -6.41 -13.10 18.89
N ARG A 161 -7.66 -12.83 19.27
CA ARG A 161 -8.76 -12.70 18.31
C ARG A 161 -8.61 -11.48 17.40
N THR A 162 -8.32 -10.32 17.97
CA THR A 162 -8.20 -9.08 17.19
C THR A 162 -6.97 -9.01 16.29
N ALA A 163 -5.95 -9.86 16.50
CA ALA A 163 -4.82 -10.02 15.57
C ALA A 163 -5.17 -10.87 14.33
N LEU A 164 -6.26 -11.63 14.37
CA LEU A 164 -6.77 -12.41 13.23
C LEU A 164 -7.81 -11.62 12.41
N ASP A 165 -8.56 -10.71 13.04
CA ASP A 165 -9.52 -9.84 12.38
C ASP A 165 -8.84 -8.70 11.61
N LYS A 166 -8.83 -8.81 10.28
CA LYS A 166 -8.29 -7.79 9.36
C LYS A 166 -9.26 -6.63 9.04
N THR A 167 -10.36 -6.51 9.78
CA THR A 167 -11.38 -5.46 9.58
C THR A 167 -11.91 -4.93 10.91
N VAL A 168 -12.34 -3.66 10.92
CA VAL A 168 -12.81 -2.99 12.15
C VAL A 168 -14.10 -3.65 12.69
N GLU A 169 -15.05 -3.99 11.81
CA GLU A 169 -16.26 -4.74 12.15
C GLU A 169 -15.98 -6.21 12.56
N GLY A 170 -14.82 -6.77 12.19
CA GLY A 170 -14.30 -8.02 12.76
C GLY A 170 -13.98 -7.84 14.25
N ILE A 171 -13.09 -6.90 14.54
CA ILE A 171 -12.63 -6.56 15.90
C ILE A 171 -13.80 -6.27 16.85
N PHE A 172 -14.84 -5.56 16.41
CA PHE A 172 -16.02 -5.28 17.24
C PHE A 172 -16.81 -6.53 17.65
N ARG A 173 -16.84 -7.58 16.81
CA ARG A 173 -17.48 -8.88 17.12
C ARG A 173 -16.59 -9.73 18.02
N SER A 174 -15.29 -9.75 17.76
CA SER A 174 -14.32 -10.42 18.63
C SER A 174 -14.28 -9.84 20.03
N LEU A 175 -14.38 -8.51 20.17
CA LEU A 175 -14.54 -7.81 21.45
C LEU A 175 -15.80 -8.27 22.21
N GLU A 176 -16.94 -8.37 21.52
CA GLU A 176 -18.22 -8.82 22.12
C GLU A 176 -18.12 -10.23 22.71
N ALA A 177 -17.50 -11.15 21.95
CA ALA A 177 -17.29 -12.53 22.37
C ALA A 177 -16.28 -12.68 23.53
N VAL A 178 -15.35 -11.73 23.72
CA VAL A 178 -14.41 -11.73 24.85
C VAL A 178 -15.03 -11.07 26.09
N LEU A 179 -15.73 -9.95 25.93
CA LEU A 179 -16.38 -9.27 27.05
C LEU A 179 -17.53 -10.10 27.64
N ALA A 180 -18.20 -10.93 26.84
CA ALA A 180 -19.16 -11.93 27.34
C ALA A 180 -18.55 -12.94 28.32
N GLN A 181 -17.23 -13.21 28.23
CA GLN A 181 -16.51 -14.09 29.16
C GLN A 181 -15.97 -13.32 30.39
N ALA A 182 -15.90 -11.98 30.31
CA ALA A 182 -15.34 -11.12 31.34
C ALA A 182 -16.31 -10.80 32.51
N ALA A 183 -17.52 -11.37 32.53
CA ALA A 183 -18.64 -10.95 33.37
C ALA A 183 -18.39 -10.82 34.89
N HIS A 184 -17.38 -11.51 35.45
CA HIS A 184 -16.97 -11.34 36.85
C HIS A 184 -16.34 -9.97 37.13
N ASP A 185 -15.53 -9.47 36.20
CA ASP A 185 -14.80 -8.20 36.26
C ASP A 185 -15.47 -7.08 35.46
N VAL A 186 -16.29 -7.43 34.46
CA VAL A 186 -17.00 -6.49 33.59
C VAL A 186 -18.42 -7.02 33.35
N PRO A 187 -19.36 -6.84 34.31
CA PRO A 187 -20.74 -7.36 34.23
C PRO A 187 -21.49 -7.01 32.94
N PHE A 188 -21.20 -5.84 32.37
CA PHE A 188 -21.62 -5.46 31.02
C PHE A 188 -20.60 -4.51 30.40
N ALA A 189 -20.57 -4.42 29.07
CA ALA A 189 -19.79 -3.41 28.36
C ALA A 189 -20.38 -3.03 27.01
N LEU A 190 -20.23 -1.76 26.66
CA LEU A 190 -20.77 -1.14 25.45
C LEU A 190 -19.65 -0.39 24.73
N LEU A 191 -19.49 -0.58 23.42
CA LEU A 191 -18.60 0.24 22.61
C LEU A 191 -19.43 1.13 21.68
N TYR A 192 -19.34 2.44 21.88
CA TYR A 192 -19.96 3.46 21.04
C TYR A 192 -18.94 4.05 20.07
N ARG A 193 -19.19 3.94 18.76
CA ARG A 193 -18.45 4.67 17.72
C ARG A 193 -19.07 6.07 17.56
N VAL A 194 -18.31 7.12 17.85
CA VAL A 194 -18.74 8.51 17.74
C VAL A 194 -18.25 9.08 16.40
N LYS A 195 -19.12 9.82 15.70
CA LYS A 195 -18.79 10.56 14.48
C LYS A 195 -19.68 11.80 14.38
N ALA A 196 -19.07 12.99 14.46
CA ALA A 196 -19.80 14.25 14.66
C ALA A 196 -20.82 14.12 15.81
N ASP A 197 -22.01 14.72 15.68
CA ASP A 197 -23.02 14.81 16.75
C ASP A 197 -23.78 13.50 17.04
N GLN A 198 -23.34 12.34 16.52
CA GLN A 198 -23.97 11.05 16.78
C GLN A 198 -22.98 9.97 17.23
N ALA A 199 -23.45 9.11 18.13
CA ALA A 199 -22.76 7.93 18.60
C ALA A 199 -23.60 6.67 18.33
N ARG A 200 -22.99 5.61 17.82
CA ARG A 200 -23.66 4.34 17.47
C ARG A 200 -23.04 3.15 18.21
N LEU A 201 -23.88 2.31 18.81
CA LEU A 201 -23.48 1.09 19.51
C LEU A 201 -22.95 0.04 18.52
N VAL A 202 -21.66 -0.23 18.55
CA VAL A 202 -21.00 -1.21 17.66
C VAL A 202 -20.77 -2.55 18.34
N SER A 203 -20.41 -2.59 19.63
CA SER A 203 -20.23 -3.81 20.43
C SER A 203 -21.02 -3.73 21.73
N CYS A 204 -21.63 -4.82 22.20
CA CYS A 204 -22.52 -4.87 23.36
C CYS A 204 -22.50 -6.24 24.04
N ALA A 205 -21.96 -6.33 25.26
CA ALA A 205 -21.93 -7.53 26.08
C ALA A 205 -22.61 -7.30 27.44
N GLY A 206 -23.25 -8.32 28.01
CA GLY A 206 -23.95 -8.26 29.31
C GLY A 206 -25.26 -7.46 29.34
N LEU A 207 -25.59 -6.72 28.28
CA LEU A 207 -26.86 -6.00 28.12
C LEU A 207 -27.51 -6.31 26.76
N GLU A 208 -28.84 -6.20 26.71
CA GLU A 208 -29.60 -6.34 25.47
C GLU A 208 -29.58 -5.02 24.65
N ARG A 209 -29.17 -5.13 23.39
CA ARG A 209 -29.07 -4.01 22.43
C ARG A 209 -30.46 -3.40 22.17
N GLY A 210 -30.60 -2.09 22.38
CA GLY A 210 -31.85 -1.34 22.22
C GLY A 210 -32.59 -1.02 23.53
N THR A 211 -32.13 -1.56 24.67
CA THR A 211 -32.61 -1.15 25.99
C THR A 211 -32.20 0.29 26.34
N ALA A 212 -32.82 0.89 27.37
CA ALA A 212 -32.47 2.24 27.84
C ALA A 212 -31.01 2.38 28.30
N ALA A 213 -30.40 1.29 28.78
CA ALA A 213 -28.99 1.23 29.16
C ALA A 213 -28.05 0.96 27.96
N ALA A 214 -28.51 0.27 26.92
CA ALA A 214 -27.73 -0.01 25.70
C ALA A 214 -28.43 0.46 24.40
N PRO A 215 -28.78 1.76 24.27
CA PRO A 215 -29.46 2.27 23.08
C PRO A 215 -28.56 2.18 21.84
N VAL A 216 -29.15 1.84 20.69
CA VAL A 216 -28.40 1.60 19.44
C VAL A 216 -27.76 2.88 18.88
N THR A 217 -28.41 4.02 19.09
CA THR A 217 -27.92 5.35 18.67
C THR A 217 -28.15 6.34 19.81
N LEU A 218 -27.19 7.24 20.01
CA LEU A 218 -27.23 8.37 20.94
C LEU A 218 -26.82 9.65 20.20
N ALA A 219 -27.25 10.80 20.72
CA ALA A 219 -26.56 12.05 20.42
C ALA A 219 -25.16 12.01 21.04
N ALA A 220 -24.15 12.61 20.41
CA ALA A 220 -22.79 12.63 20.93
C ALA A 220 -22.61 13.62 22.09
N GLY A 221 -23.50 14.60 22.24
CA GLY A 221 -23.61 15.48 23.41
C GLY A 221 -23.92 14.72 24.70
N ASP A 222 -23.67 15.31 25.86
CA ASP A 222 -23.93 14.64 27.15
C ASP A 222 -25.44 14.43 27.36
N THR A 223 -25.85 13.16 27.35
CA THR A 223 -27.24 12.74 27.52
C THR A 223 -27.53 12.30 28.97
N PRO A 224 -28.80 12.24 29.40
CA PRO A 224 -29.18 11.61 30.67
C PRO A 224 -28.79 10.12 30.76
N SER A 225 -28.59 9.45 29.60
CA SER A 225 -28.12 8.07 29.50
C SER A 225 -26.61 8.00 29.77
N TRP A 226 -25.77 8.28 28.78
CA TRP A 226 -24.30 8.23 28.89
C TRP A 226 -23.67 9.58 28.51
N PRO A 227 -22.70 10.10 29.31
CA PRO A 227 -22.00 11.35 29.04
C PRO A 227 -20.82 11.12 28.08
N LEU A 228 -21.14 10.86 26.80
CA LEU A 228 -20.12 10.55 25.80
C LEU A 228 -19.29 11.78 25.40
N ALA A 229 -19.86 12.99 25.45
CA ALA A 229 -19.14 14.23 25.12
C ALA A 229 -18.05 14.54 26.15
N SER A 230 -18.34 14.32 27.43
CA SER A 230 -17.37 14.46 28.51
C SER A 230 -16.12 13.60 28.26
N VAL A 231 -16.27 12.38 27.72
CA VAL A 231 -15.14 11.48 27.39
C VAL A 231 -14.43 11.88 26.10
N THR A 232 -15.16 12.19 25.01
CA THR A 232 -14.54 12.53 23.72
C THR A 232 -13.84 13.88 23.73
N GLY A 233 -14.40 14.86 24.44
CA GLY A 233 -13.85 16.21 24.57
C GLY A 233 -12.62 16.29 25.49
N THR A 234 -12.65 15.62 26.65
CA THR A 234 -11.49 15.60 27.56
C THR A 234 -10.40 14.61 27.14
N ARG A 235 -10.79 13.55 26.41
CA ARG A 235 -9.98 12.34 26.16
C ARG A 235 -9.46 11.70 27.45
N GLN A 236 -10.21 11.84 28.55
CA GLN A 236 -9.98 11.19 29.84
C GLN A 236 -11.12 10.23 30.17
N GLU A 237 -10.89 9.36 31.15
CA GLU A 237 -11.88 8.40 31.63
C GLU A 237 -12.87 9.03 32.62
N VAL A 238 -14.14 8.65 32.55
CA VAL A 238 -15.22 9.21 33.39
C VAL A 238 -15.85 8.09 34.21
N LEU A 239 -15.88 8.26 35.53
CA LEU A 239 -16.57 7.36 36.46
C LEU A 239 -18.02 7.85 36.66
N LEU A 240 -19.00 6.96 36.45
CA LEU A 240 -20.38 7.14 36.87
C LEU A 240 -20.69 6.27 38.08
N GLU A 241 -21.40 6.83 39.05
CA GLU A 241 -21.83 6.13 40.27
C GLU A 241 -23.34 6.13 40.53
N ASP A 242 -24.12 6.67 39.59
CA ASP A 242 -25.56 6.92 39.68
C ASP A 242 -26.39 6.03 38.75
N LEU A 243 -25.84 4.91 38.26
CA LEU A 243 -26.49 4.06 37.25
C LEU A 243 -27.88 3.57 37.68
N ALA A 244 -28.04 3.25 38.96
CA ALA A 244 -29.31 2.83 39.54
C ALA A 244 -30.41 3.92 39.46
N GLN A 245 -30.02 5.19 39.42
CA GLN A 245 -30.93 6.33 39.26
C GLN A 245 -31.24 6.60 37.76
N ARG A 246 -30.28 6.34 36.87
CA ARG A 246 -30.42 6.51 35.41
C ARG A 246 -31.22 5.40 34.74
N PHE A 247 -31.01 4.16 35.15
CA PHE A 247 -31.45 2.97 34.42
C PHE A 247 -32.19 1.92 35.27
N GLY A 248 -32.23 2.09 36.60
CA GLY A 248 -32.66 1.03 37.51
C GLY A 248 -31.58 -0.04 37.73
N PRO A 249 -31.93 -1.24 38.23
CA PRO A 249 -30.96 -2.29 38.53
C PRO A 249 -30.37 -2.88 37.24
N LEU A 250 -29.05 -2.70 37.05
CA LEU A 250 -28.29 -3.32 35.97
C LEU A 250 -27.65 -4.65 36.42
N PRO A 251 -27.41 -5.61 35.51
CA PRO A 251 -26.91 -6.95 35.86
C PRO A 251 -25.57 -6.89 36.61
N GLY A 252 -25.45 -7.70 37.66
CA GLY A 252 -24.20 -7.94 38.39
C GLY A 252 -23.26 -8.95 37.73
N GLY A 253 -23.60 -9.44 36.53
CA GLY A 253 -22.87 -10.55 35.90
C GLY A 253 -23.19 -11.86 36.63
N PRO A 254 -22.21 -12.57 37.20
CA PRO A 254 -22.45 -13.74 38.06
C PRO A 254 -22.86 -13.37 39.48
N TRP A 255 -22.71 -12.10 39.89
CA TRP A 255 -22.98 -11.64 41.25
C TRP A 255 -24.47 -11.27 41.42
N PRO A 256 -25.11 -11.60 42.58
CA PRO A 256 -26.52 -11.29 42.81
C PRO A 256 -26.77 -9.81 43.13
N GLU A 257 -25.77 -9.09 43.63
CA GLU A 257 -25.83 -7.63 43.79
C GLU A 257 -25.80 -6.92 42.41
N PRO A 258 -26.62 -5.87 42.16
CA PRO A 258 -26.68 -5.20 40.85
C PRO A 258 -25.49 -4.24 40.63
N THR A 259 -25.11 -4.04 39.36
CA THR A 259 -24.04 -3.10 38.98
C THR A 259 -24.52 -1.65 39.14
N THR A 260 -23.90 -0.90 40.06
CA THR A 260 -24.26 0.49 40.38
C THR A 260 -23.36 1.55 39.74
N ARG A 261 -22.19 1.16 39.21
CA ARG A 261 -21.14 2.08 38.74
C ARG A 261 -20.55 1.62 37.39
N ALA A 262 -20.08 2.54 36.58
CA ALA A 262 -19.40 2.26 35.31
C ALA A 262 -18.22 3.21 35.07
N LEU A 263 -17.16 2.72 34.42
CA LEU A 263 -16.05 3.54 33.92
C LEU A 263 -16.16 3.67 32.40
N LEU A 264 -16.19 4.89 31.90
CA LEU A 264 -16.19 5.20 30.48
C LEU A 264 -14.77 5.57 30.04
N LEU A 265 -14.27 4.93 28.99
CA LEU A 265 -12.87 5.00 28.55
C LEU A 265 -12.78 5.44 27.07
N PRO A 266 -11.89 6.39 26.72
CA PRO A 266 -11.65 6.76 25.33
C PRO A 266 -10.86 5.69 24.59
N VAL A 267 -11.29 5.36 23.38
CA VAL A 267 -10.67 4.40 22.47
C VAL A 267 -10.36 5.12 21.15
N PRO A 268 -9.11 5.60 20.96
CA PRO A 268 -8.67 6.17 19.68
C PRO A 268 -8.76 5.14 18.54
N MET A 269 -9.10 5.59 17.34
CA MET A 269 -9.25 4.71 16.16
C MET A 269 -8.39 5.14 14.96
N GLY A 270 -7.44 6.07 15.12
CA GLY A 270 -6.56 6.52 14.05
C GLY A 270 -5.94 7.90 14.31
N ALA A 271 -5.31 8.48 13.29
CA ALA A 271 -4.74 9.82 13.34
C ALA A 271 -5.80 10.94 13.18
N ASP A 272 -6.90 10.67 12.45
CA ASP A 272 -8.04 11.58 12.36
C ASP A 272 -8.66 11.82 13.74
N THR A 273 -8.69 13.09 14.17
CA THR A 273 -9.19 13.50 15.49
C THR A 273 -10.68 13.28 15.72
N ASP A 274 -11.42 13.05 14.63
CA ASP A 274 -12.87 13.23 14.57
C ASP A 274 -13.66 11.91 14.67
N THR A 275 -12.97 10.77 14.72
CA THR A 275 -13.60 9.45 14.95
C THR A 275 -13.02 8.77 16.18
N LEU A 276 -13.60 9.06 17.35
CA LEU A 276 -13.32 8.38 18.60
C LEU A 276 -14.34 7.25 18.85
N ALA A 277 -13.93 6.20 19.55
CA ALA A 277 -14.86 5.30 20.22
C ALA A 277 -14.81 5.51 21.74
N VAL A 278 -15.90 5.19 22.43
CA VAL A 278 -16.00 5.19 23.89
C VAL A 278 -16.42 3.80 24.36
N LEU A 279 -15.61 3.20 25.21
CA LEU A 279 -15.91 1.94 25.89
C LEU A 279 -16.55 2.28 27.24
N VAL A 280 -17.84 1.95 27.41
CA VAL A 280 -18.52 1.95 28.70
C VAL A 280 -18.32 0.57 29.32
N ALA A 281 -17.68 0.47 30.49
CA ALA A 281 -17.51 -0.77 31.23
C ALA A 281 -18.24 -0.70 32.57
N GLY A 282 -19.22 -1.58 32.78
CA GLY A 282 -19.85 -1.77 34.09
C GLY A 282 -18.83 -2.32 35.09
N LEU A 283 -18.86 -1.82 36.33
CA LEU A 283 -17.92 -2.22 37.38
C LEU A 283 -18.52 -3.31 38.27
N SER A 284 -17.70 -4.30 38.65
CA SER A 284 -18.10 -5.39 39.54
C SER A 284 -18.71 -4.84 40.84
N PRO A 285 -19.93 -5.26 41.22
CA PRO A 285 -20.60 -4.81 42.43
C PRO A 285 -19.84 -5.21 43.70
N LEU A 286 -19.02 -6.27 43.63
CA LEU A 286 -18.23 -6.80 44.74
C LEU A 286 -16.80 -6.25 44.81
N ARG A 287 -16.43 -5.22 44.04
CA ARG A 287 -15.07 -4.66 44.09
C ARG A 287 -15.01 -3.13 44.07
N ALA A 288 -14.09 -2.55 44.83
CA ALA A 288 -13.72 -1.15 44.68
C ALA A 288 -12.95 -0.91 43.37
N LEU A 289 -13.05 0.29 42.79
CA LEU A 289 -12.21 0.69 41.66
C LEU A 289 -10.82 1.09 42.15
N ASP A 290 -10.02 0.07 42.48
CA ASP A 290 -8.60 0.19 42.78
C ASP A 290 -7.75 0.42 41.50
N ASP A 291 -6.48 0.79 41.67
CA ASP A 291 -5.57 1.10 40.56
C ASP A 291 -5.26 -0.12 39.68
N GLU A 292 -5.29 -1.33 40.25
CA GLU A 292 -5.11 -2.60 39.52
C GLU A 292 -6.30 -2.87 38.59
N TYR A 293 -7.52 -2.58 39.03
CA TYR A 293 -8.75 -2.72 38.27
C TYR A 293 -8.92 -1.62 37.23
N ARG A 294 -8.64 -0.36 37.59
CA ARG A 294 -8.57 0.77 36.64
C ARG A 294 -7.52 0.50 35.56
N GLY A 295 -6.34 0.02 35.93
CA GLY A 295 -5.26 -0.37 35.02
C GLY A 295 -5.66 -1.48 34.05
N PHE A 296 -6.35 -2.52 34.51
CA PHE A 296 -6.91 -3.57 33.64
C PHE A 296 -7.87 -3.00 32.58
N LEU A 297 -8.81 -2.14 32.97
CA LEU A 297 -9.77 -1.54 32.04
C LEU A 297 -9.10 -0.60 31.04
N GLN A 298 -8.09 0.18 31.47
CA GLN A 298 -7.26 1.00 30.59
C GLN A 298 -6.43 0.16 29.59
N LEU A 299 -5.87 -0.97 30.02
CA LEU A 299 -5.16 -1.90 29.14
C LEU A 299 -6.09 -2.49 28.07
N LEU A 300 -7.32 -2.85 28.45
CA LEU A 300 -8.34 -3.36 27.53
C LEU A 300 -8.71 -2.31 26.46
N ALA A 301 -8.94 -1.05 26.88
CA ALA A 301 -9.20 0.06 25.96
C ALA A 301 -8.01 0.36 25.02
N ARG A 302 -6.77 0.30 25.51
CA ARG A 302 -5.55 0.50 24.70
C ARG A 302 -5.33 -0.64 23.70
N GLN A 303 -5.52 -1.89 24.11
CA GLN A 303 -5.40 -3.05 23.23
C GLN A 303 -6.41 -2.95 22.08
N LEU A 304 -7.66 -2.58 22.37
CA LEU A 304 -8.70 -2.36 21.38
C LEU A 304 -8.33 -1.23 20.39
N ALA A 305 -7.84 -0.08 20.89
CA ALA A 305 -7.41 1.04 20.06
C ALA A 305 -6.26 0.67 19.09
N ALA A 306 -5.27 -0.08 19.59
CA ALA A 306 -4.16 -0.59 18.78
C ALA A 306 -4.66 -1.54 17.68
N SER A 307 -5.55 -2.48 18.01
CA SER A 307 -6.14 -3.40 17.03
C SER A 307 -6.92 -2.68 15.94
N ILE A 308 -7.80 -1.73 16.30
CA ILE A 308 -8.60 -0.96 15.32
C ILE A 308 -7.70 -0.17 14.37
N SER A 309 -6.62 0.43 14.91
CA SER A 309 -5.64 1.18 14.12
C SER A 309 -4.91 0.27 13.12
N SER A 310 -4.56 -0.95 13.54
CA SER A 310 -3.91 -1.95 12.66
C SER A 310 -4.83 -2.43 11.54
N ALA A 311 -6.11 -2.69 11.83
CA ALA A 311 -7.08 -3.10 10.80
C ALA A 311 -7.31 -1.99 9.76
N ARG A 312 -7.45 -0.73 10.20
CA ARG A 312 -7.59 0.42 9.28
C ARG A 312 -6.39 0.59 8.36
N ALA A 313 -5.18 0.48 8.89
CA ALA A 313 -3.96 0.56 8.06
C ALA A 313 -3.95 -0.53 6.96
N TYR A 314 -4.34 -1.75 7.30
CA TYR A 314 -4.44 -2.86 6.36
C TYR A 314 -5.56 -2.67 5.32
N GLU A 315 -6.72 -2.13 5.71
CA GLU A 315 -7.82 -1.80 4.79
C GLU A 315 -7.42 -0.71 3.79
N GLU A 316 -6.74 0.35 4.23
CA GLU A 316 -6.21 1.39 3.35
C GLU A 316 -5.11 0.87 2.40
N GLU A 317 -4.18 0.06 2.90
CA GLU A 317 -3.12 -0.56 2.09
C GLU A 317 -3.73 -1.44 0.98
N LYS A 318 -4.72 -2.28 1.35
CA LYS A 318 -5.44 -3.12 0.39
C LYS A 318 -6.14 -2.28 -0.69
N GLN A 319 -6.85 -1.22 -0.32
CA GLN A 319 -7.54 -0.36 -1.29
C GLN A 319 -6.56 0.30 -2.27
N ARG A 320 -5.41 0.79 -1.78
CA ARG A 320 -4.35 1.37 -2.62
C ARG A 320 -3.75 0.34 -3.58
N ALA A 321 -3.56 -0.90 -3.14
CA ALA A 321 -3.08 -1.99 -4.00
C ALA A 321 -4.10 -2.40 -5.08
N GLU A 322 -5.39 -2.47 -4.73
CA GLU A 322 -6.48 -2.76 -5.67
C GLU A 322 -6.64 -1.65 -6.72
N GLU A 323 -6.50 -0.37 -6.33
CA GLU A 323 -6.51 0.75 -7.27
C GLU A 323 -5.28 0.74 -8.20
N LEU A 324 -4.08 0.48 -7.68
CA LEU A 324 -2.87 0.39 -8.49
C LEU A 324 -2.96 -0.75 -9.53
N ALA A 325 -3.51 -1.90 -9.13
CA ALA A 325 -3.75 -3.03 -10.04
C ALA A 325 -4.78 -2.68 -11.13
N ARG A 326 -5.86 -1.96 -10.79
CA ARG A 326 -6.85 -1.44 -11.74
C ARG A 326 -6.21 -0.48 -12.76
N LEU A 327 -5.29 0.38 -12.32
CA LEU A 327 -4.59 1.33 -13.21
C LEU A 327 -3.64 0.62 -14.20
N ASP A 328 -2.91 -0.42 -13.80
CA ASP A 328 -2.05 -1.17 -14.75
C ASP A 328 -2.86 -2.04 -15.73
N ALA A 329 -3.99 -2.60 -15.28
CA ALA A 329 -4.94 -3.27 -16.18
C ALA A 329 -5.51 -2.30 -17.23
N ALA A 330 -5.86 -1.06 -16.85
CA ALA A 330 -6.31 -0.03 -17.77
C ALA A 330 -5.20 0.43 -18.75
N LYS A 331 -3.97 0.66 -18.24
CA LYS A 331 -2.77 0.93 -19.05
C LYS A 331 -2.55 -0.15 -20.12
N THR A 332 -2.71 -1.40 -19.73
CA THR A 332 -2.57 -2.56 -20.62
C THR A 332 -3.61 -2.56 -21.74
N ALA A 333 -4.89 -2.40 -21.40
CA ALA A 333 -5.98 -2.38 -22.37
C ALA A 333 -5.84 -1.22 -23.37
N PHE A 334 -5.43 -0.05 -22.88
CA PHE A 334 -5.16 1.13 -23.71
C PHE A 334 -4.15 0.84 -24.84
N PHE A 335 -2.93 0.40 -24.52
CA PHE A 335 -1.91 0.18 -25.56
C PHE A 335 -2.28 -0.94 -26.55
N SER A 336 -3.01 -1.97 -26.10
CA SER A 336 -3.56 -3.00 -26.97
C SER A 336 -4.61 -2.44 -27.95
N ASN A 337 -5.49 -1.55 -27.49
CA ASN A 337 -6.51 -0.91 -28.33
C ASN A 337 -5.90 0.12 -29.29
N VAL A 338 -4.93 0.91 -28.82
CA VAL A 338 -4.14 1.85 -29.64
C VAL A 338 -3.43 1.12 -30.78
N SER A 339 -2.90 -0.09 -30.52
CA SER A 339 -2.28 -0.95 -31.53
C SER A 339 -3.17 -1.14 -32.77
N HIS A 340 -4.45 -1.41 -32.54
CA HIS A 340 -5.38 -1.81 -33.58
C HIS A 340 -5.89 -0.61 -34.37
N GLU A 341 -6.31 0.45 -33.67
CA GLU A 341 -6.87 1.68 -34.29
C GLU A 341 -5.84 2.42 -35.17
N PHE A 342 -4.53 2.35 -34.86
CA PHE A 342 -3.48 2.89 -35.74
C PHE A 342 -3.11 1.96 -36.90
N ARG A 343 -3.07 0.64 -36.69
CA ARG A 343 -2.63 -0.32 -37.74
C ARG A 343 -3.60 -0.38 -38.92
N THR A 344 -4.91 -0.44 -38.67
CA THR A 344 -5.92 -0.56 -39.73
C THR A 344 -5.86 0.57 -40.78
N PRO A 345 -5.89 1.87 -40.44
CA PRO A 345 -5.81 2.93 -41.44
C PRO A 345 -4.45 2.99 -42.15
N LEU A 346 -3.34 2.60 -41.50
CA LEU A 346 -2.03 2.54 -42.15
C LEU A 346 -1.97 1.47 -43.25
N THR A 347 -2.45 0.26 -42.99
CA THR A 347 -2.54 -0.80 -44.01
C THR A 347 -3.42 -0.39 -45.19
N LEU A 348 -4.51 0.35 -44.91
CA LEU A 348 -5.42 0.87 -45.94
C LEU A 348 -4.92 2.14 -46.67
N ILE A 349 -3.82 2.75 -46.21
CA ILE A 349 -3.08 3.80 -46.94
C ILE A 349 -1.95 3.18 -47.78
N LEU A 350 -1.20 2.23 -47.21
CA LEU A 350 -0.04 1.60 -47.87
C LEU A 350 -0.45 0.76 -49.09
N GLY A 351 -1.43 -0.14 -48.92
CA GLY A 351 -1.87 -1.04 -49.98
C GLY A 351 -2.21 -0.31 -51.29
N PRO A 352 -3.13 0.68 -51.28
CA PRO A 352 -3.47 1.44 -52.50
C PRO A 352 -2.31 2.23 -53.13
N VAL A 353 -1.32 2.65 -52.35
CA VAL A 353 -0.14 3.39 -52.82
C VAL A 353 0.87 2.45 -53.49
N GLU A 354 1.12 1.28 -52.91
CA GLU A 354 1.95 0.23 -53.52
C GLU A 354 1.30 -0.32 -54.80
N ASP A 355 -0.03 -0.46 -54.81
CA ASP A 355 -0.83 -0.80 -55.99
C ASP A 355 -0.69 0.23 -57.12
N ALA A 356 -0.65 1.53 -56.77
CA ALA A 356 -0.52 2.62 -57.74
C ALA A 356 0.89 2.68 -58.35
N LEU A 357 1.92 2.54 -57.52
CA LEU A 357 3.33 2.52 -57.94
C LEU A 357 3.68 1.31 -58.83
N THR A 358 2.93 0.20 -58.73
CA THR A 358 3.21 -1.04 -59.48
C THR A 358 2.39 -1.23 -60.77
N LYS A 359 1.31 -0.47 -60.98
CA LYS A 359 0.31 -0.75 -62.04
C LYS A 359 -0.03 0.41 -62.99
N THR A 360 0.59 1.59 -62.84
CA THR A 360 0.15 2.81 -63.54
C THR A 360 1.15 3.28 -64.61
N PRO A 361 0.73 3.61 -65.85
CA PRO A 361 1.64 4.13 -66.88
C PRO A 361 1.88 5.64 -66.70
N LYS A 362 3.15 6.06 -66.55
CA LYS A 362 3.81 7.37 -66.81
C LYS A 362 3.17 8.72 -66.43
N ALA A 363 1.86 8.87 -66.30
CA ALA A 363 1.18 10.11 -65.93
C ALA A 363 1.11 10.34 -64.41
N LEU A 364 1.55 9.37 -63.61
CA LEU A 364 1.57 9.40 -62.13
C LEU A 364 2.98 9.08 -61.56
N GLU A 365 4.01 9.13 -62.40
CA GLU A 365 5.41 9.11 -61.96
C GLU A 365 5.79 10.49 -61.37
N GLY A 366 6.10 10.55 -60.08
CA GLY A 366 6.53 11.80 -59.43
C GLY A 366 6.70 11.70 -57.91
N GLU A 367 7.51 12.60 -57.35
CA GLU A 367 7.87 12.63 -55.93
C GLU A 367 6.70 12.51 -54.94
N PRO A 368 5.50 13.12 -55.15
CA PRO A 368 4.42 13.09 -54.15
C PRO A 368 3.97 11.68 -53.74
N LEU A 369 3.93 10.72 -54.65
CA LEU A 369 3.49 9.35 -54.35
C LEU A 369 4.54 8.57 -53.54
N GLU A 370 5.82 8.76 -53.85
CA GLU A 370 6.92 8.21 -53.05
C GLU A 370 7.01 8.87 -51.67
N LEU A 371 6.79 10.19 -51.58
CA LEU A 371 6.70 10.92 -50.32
C LEU A 371 5.54 10.42 -49.45
N VAL A 372 4.40 10.03 -50.03
CA VAL A 372 3.31 9.38 -49.29
C VAL A 372 3.73 7.99 -48.79
N ARG A 373 4.29 7.12 -49.65
CA ARG A 373 4.77 5.79 -49.24
C ARG A 373 5.80 5.89 -48.11
N ARG A 374 6.79 6.76 -48.26
CA ARG A 374 7.89 6.98 -47.29
C ARG A 374 7.38 7.37 -45.90
N ASN A 375 6.44 8.32 -45.82
CA ASN A 375 5.90 8.75 -44.53
C ASN A 375 4.94 7.72 -43.92
N ALA A 376 4.18 6.97 -44.73
CA ALA A 376 3.31 5.89 -44.25
C ALA A 376 4.11 4.71 -43.67
N LEU A 377 5.19 4.30 -44.35
CA LEU A 377 6.11 3.27 -43.85
C LEU A 377 6.82 3.69 -42.56
N ARG A 378 7.28 4.95 -42.47
CA ARG A 378 7.88 5.50 -41.25
C ARG A 378 6.90 5.46 -40.07
N LEU A 379 5.65 5.86 -40.27
CA LEU A 379 4.61 5.83 -39.23
C LEU A 379 4.30 4.39 -38.81
N PHE A 380 4.19 3.46 -39.77
CA PHE A 380 3.99 2.03 -39.50
C PHE A 380 5.15 1.41 -38.70
N LYS A 381 6.41 1.72 -39.03
CA LYS A 381 7.57 1.30 -38.23
C LYS A 381 7.49 1.85 -36.81
N MET A 382 7.31 3.16 -36.67
CA MET A 382 7.27 3.84 -35.37
C MET A 382 6.15 3.34 -34.45
N VAL A 383 4.94 3.13 -34.99
CA VAL A 383 3.83 2.50 -34.25
C VAL A 383 4.26 1.13 -33.77
N ASN A 384 4.67 0.20 -34.65
CA ASN A 384 5.00 -1.16 -34.21
C ASN A 384 6.16 -1.20 -33.19
N THR A 385 7.16 -0.33 -33.30
CA THR A 385 8.24 -0.19 -32.29
C THR A 385 7.71 0.25 -30.92
N LEU A 386 6.77 1.18 -30.85
CA LEU A 386 6.10 1.59 -29.60
C LEU A 386 5.26 0.47 -28.98
N LEU A 387 4.63 -0.36 -29.82
CA LEU A 387 3.80 -1.49 -29.37
C LEU A 387 4.65 -2.65 -28.83
N ASP A 388 5.76 -2.99 -29.50
CA ASP A 388 6.72 -3.98 -29.01
C ASP A 388 7.29 -3.53 -27.66
N PHE A 389 7.66 -2.25 -27.53
CA PHE A 389 8.11 -1.66 -26.26
C PHE A 389 7.06 -1.80 -25.14
N SER A 390 5.81 -1.38 -25.39
CA SER A 390 4.71 -1.48 -24.41
C SER A 390 4.44 -2.91 -23.95
N ARG A 391 4.54 -3.88 -24.86
CA ARG A 391 4.36 -5.32 -24.56
C ARG A 391 5.47 -5.88 -23.68
N MET A 392 6.72 -5.42 -23.84
CA MET A 392 7.84 -5.80 -22.98
C MET A 392 7.74 -5.14 -21.60
N GLU A 393 7.48 -3.83 -21.51
CA GLU A 393 7.42 -3.14 -20.22
C GLU A 393 6.35 -3.74 -19.29
N ALA A 394 5.21 -4.18 -19.85
CA ALA A 394 4.15 -4.82 -19.08
C ALA A 394 4.35 -6.35 -18.91
N GLY A 395 5.55 -6.89 -19.19
CA GLY A 395 5.91 -8.29 -18.96
C GLY A 395 5.22 -9.32 -19.88
N ARG A 396 4.54 -8.88 -20.95
CA ARG A 396 3.71 -9.76 -21.82
C ARG A 396 4.40 -10.20 -23.11
N ALA A 397 5.68 -9.87 -23.30
CA ALA A 397 6.50 -10.41 -24.37
C ALA A 397 6.75 -11.91 -24.15
N GLN A 398 6.24 -12.74 -25.06
CA GLN A 398 6.42 -14.19 -25.07
C GLN A 398 7.38 -14.59 -26.20
N ALA A 399 8.68 -14.48 -25.93
CA ALA A 399 9.72 -15.02 -26.82
C ALA A 399 9.60 -16.55 -26.96
N ARG A 400 9.94 -17.07 -28.14
CA ARG A 400 10.03 -18.50 -28.44
C ARG A 400 11.44 -18.85 -28.89
N TYR A 401 12.21 -19.49 -28.02
CA TYR A 401 13.63 -19.74 -28.26
C TYR A 401 13.80 -21.02 -29.07
N ALA A 402 14.23 -20.88 -30.32
CA ALA A 402 14.56 -21.98 -31.22
C ALA A 402 16.08 -22.06 -31.43
N PRO A 403 16.66 -23.26 -31.68
CA PRO A 403 18.06 -23.38 -32.02
C PRO A 403 18.32 -22.82 -33.44
N VAL A 404 19.14 -21.79 -33.55
CA VAL A 404 19.46 -21.09 -34.81
C VAL A 404 20.96 -21.14 -35.09
N ASP A 405 21.33 -21.35 -36.36
CA ASP A 405 22.67 -20.99 -36.86
C ASP A 405 22.78 -19.46 -36.91
N LEU A 406 23.22 -18.92 -35.77
CA LEU A 406 23.27 -17.47 -35.54
C LEU A 406 24.28 -16.79 -36.47
N ALA A 407 25.33 -17.50 -36.92
CA ALA A 407 26.33 -16.98 -37.84
C ALA A 407 25.76 -16.82 -39.25
N SER A 408 25.12 -17.86 -39.79
CA SER A 408 24.47 -17.82 -41.11
C SER A 408 23.31 -16.82 -41.16
N PHE A 409 22.48 -16.78 -40.12
CA PHE A 409 21.35 -15.84 -40.05
C PHE A 409 21.83 -14.38 -39.93
N THR A 410 22.80 -14.09 -39.06
CA THR A 410 23.40 -12.74 -38.93
C THR A 410 24.10 -12.31 -40.22
N THR A 411 24.80 -13.23 -40.89
CA THR A 411 25.44 -12.95 -42.20
C THR A 411 24.40 -12.55 -43.26
N SER A 412 23.26 -13.26 -43.30
CA SER A 412 22.17 -12.95 -44.24
C SER A 412 21.55 -11.58 -43.95
N LEU A 413 21.34 -11.25 -42.67
CA LEU A 413 20.80 -9.96 -42.24
C LEU A 413 21.76 -8.80 -42.54
N ALA A 414 23.06 -8.98 -42.31
CA ALA A 414 24.08 -7.99 -42.65
C ALA A 414 24.21 -7.79 -44.17
N SER A 415 24.22 -8.88 -44.94
CA SER A 415 24.30 -8.83 -46.42
C SER A 415 23.16 -8.04 -47.06
N ALA A 416 21.98 -7.98 -46.43
CA ALA A 416 20.88 -7.14 -46.93
C ALA A 416 21.23 -5.63 -46.96
N PHE A 417 22.15 -5.17 -46.10
CA PHE A 417 22.61 -3.78 -46.07
C PHE A 417 23.73 -3.48 -47.08
N GLN A 418 24.35 -4.48 -47.72
CA GLN A 418 25.52 -4.30 -48.61
C GLN A 418 25.33 -3.13 -49.58
N SER A 419 24.25 -3.16 -50.37
CA SER A 419 23.92 -2.11 -51.34
C SER A 419 23.65 -0.74 -50.71
N ALA A 420 23.16 -0.68 -49.47
CA ALA A 420 22.92 0.58 -48.77
C ALA A 420 24.18 1.21 -48.19
N VAL A 421 25.08 0.37 -47.64
CA VAL A 421 26.39 0.79 -47.12
C VAL A 421 27.27 1.29 -48.28
N GLU A 422 27.28 0.56 -49.40
CA GLU A 422 27.97 0.95 -50.64
C GLU A 422 27.37 2.23 -51.25
N SER A 423 26.03 2.36 -51.27
CA SER A 423 25.36 3.62 -51.70
C SER A 423 25.74 4.83 -50.83
N ALA A 424 26.18 4.60 -49.59
CA ALA A 424 26.62 5.65 -48.65
C ALA A 424 28.13 5.96 -48.72
N GLY A 425 28.89 5.32 -49.63
CA GLY A 425 30.33 5.50 -49.74
C GLY A 425 31.15 4.79 -48.65
N LEU A 426 30.55 3.80 -47.98
CA LEU A 426 31.13 3.05 -46.88
C LEU A 426 31.48 1.62 -47.32
N ARG A 427 32.42 0.97 -46.62
CA ARG A 427 32.71 -0.47 -46.80
C ARG A 427 32.02 -1.30 -45.71
N LEU A 428 31.16 -2.25 -46.10
CA LEU A 428 30.65 -3.28 -45.19
C LEU A 428 31.67 -4.42 -45.06
N VAL A 429 31.89 -4.90 -43.84
CA VAL A 429 32.68 -6.09 -43.52
C VAL A 429 31.82 -7.04 -42.68
N VAL A 430 31.72 -8.30 -43.08
CA VAL A 430 30.98 -9.34 -42.34
C VAL A 430 31.93 -10.48 -41.99
N ASP A 431 32.17 -10.67 -40.70
CA ASP A 431 33.14 -11.61 -40.10
C ASP A 431 32.42 -12.50 -39.07
N CYS A 432 31.55 -13.37 -39.58
CA CYS A 432 30.69 -14.26 -38.79
C CYS A 432 31.07 -15.73 -39.06
N PRO A 433 32.19 -16.24 -38.54
CA PRO A 433 32.55 -17.66 -38.63
C PRO A 433 31.49 -18.54 -37.95
N PRO A 434 31.34 -19.82 -38.38
CA PRO A 434 30.43 -20.77 -37.73
C PRO A 434 30.71 -20.91 -36.23
N LEU A 435 29.65 -20.89 -35.43
CA LEU A 435 29.71 -21.11 -33.98
C LEU A 435 29.79 -22.61 -33.64
N PRO A 436 30.35 -23.00 -32.49
CA PRO A 436 30.50 -24.42 -32.11
C PRO A 436 29.17 -25.11 -31.77
N GLU A 437 28.13 -24.36 -31.40
CA GLU A 437 26.77 -24.87 -31.18
C GLU A 437 25.70 -23.89 -31.71
N PRO A 438 24.49 -24.37 -32.07
CA PRO A 438 23.35 -23.50 -32.37
C PRO A 438 22.89 -22.74 -31.12
N VAL A 439 22.60 -21.45 -31.28
CA VAL A 439 22.18 -20.58 -30.16
C VAL A 439 20.67 -20.56 -30.07
N TYR A 440 20.12 -20.63 -28.86
CA TYR A 440 18.67 -20.60 -28.63
C TYR A 440 18.14 -19.17 -28.60
N VAL A 441 17.58 -18.72 -29.71
CA VAL A 441 17.04 -17.35 -29.88
C VAL A 441 15.63 -17.35 -30.44
N ASP A 442 14.90 -16.29 -30.18
CA ASP A 442 13.71 -15.92 -30.95
C ASP A 442 14.16 -15.22 -32.25
N PRO A 443 13.89 -15.79 -33.44
CA PRO A 443 14.43 -15.25 -34.70
C PRO A 443 13.95 -13.83 -35.02
N GLU A 444 12.70 -13.48 -34.69
CA GLU A 444 12.16 -12.15 -34.94
C GLU A 444 12.82 -11.10 -34.03
N MET A 445 13.13 -11.49 -32.79
CA MET A 445 13.84 -10.64 -31.84
C MET A 445 15.32 -10.45 -32.24
N TRP A 446 15.99 -11.51 -32.70
CA TRP A 446 17.37 -11.40 -33.19
C TRP A 446 17.46 -10.58 -34.49
N GLU A 447 16.51 -10.74 -35.43
CA GLU A 447 16.39 -9.88 -36.59
C GLU A 447 16.25 -8.41 -36.15
N LYS A 448 15.34 -8.10 -35.22
CA LYS A 448 15.20 -6.73 -34.67
C LYS A 448 16.49 -6.21 -34.01
N VAL A 449 17.27 -7.03 -33.31
CA VAL A 449 18.54 -6.62 -32.70
C VAL A 449 19.57 -6.24 -33.77
N VAL A 450 19.83 -7.12 -34.73
CA VAL A 450 20.82 -6.90 -35.80
C VAL A 450 20.43 -5.71 -36.68
N LEU A 451 19.17 -5.62 -37.10
CA LEU A 451 18.68 -4.53 -37.96
C LEU A 451 18.76 -3.14 -37.31
N ASN A 452 18.49 -3.02 -36.00
CA ASN A 452 18.60 -1.73 -35.30
C ASN A 452 20.06 -1.28 -35.16
N LEU A 453 20.98 -2.19 -34.82
CA LEU A 453 22.40 -1.85 -34.68
C LEU A 453 23.04 -1.46 -36.02
N LEU A 454 22.76 -2.22 -37.09
CA LEU A 454 23.23 -1.88 -38.45
C LEU A 454 22.65 -0.56 -38.96
N SER A 455 21.36 -0.29 -38.72
CA SER A 455 20.72 0.96 -39.11
C SER A 455 21.36 2.16 -38.41
N ASN A 456 21.65 2.06 -37.10
CA ASN A 456 22.42 3.09 -36.38
C ASN A 456 23.84 3.28 -36.96
N ALA A 457 24.56 2.19 -37.26
CA ALA A 457 25.91 2.25 -37.82
C ALA A 457 25.92 3.03 -39.16
N VAL A 458 25.02 2.74 -40.10
CA VAL A 458 24.93 3.48 -41.38
C VAL A 458 24.56 4.95 -41.18
N LYS A 459 23.70 5.24 -40.20
CA LYS A 459 23.26 6.60 -39.90
C LYS A 459 24.40 7.50 -39.41
N TYR A 460 25.25 6.98 -38.51
CA TYR A 460 26.27 7.76 -37.81
C TYR A 460 27.69 7.62 -38.40
N THR A 461 27.85 6.83 -39.46
CA THR A 461 29.12 6.70 -40.20
C THR A 461 29.10 7.51 -41.49
N TYR A 462 30.05 8.44 -41.62
CA TYR A 462 30.20 9.29 -42.81
C TYR A 462 31.12 8.68 -43.87
N HIS A 463 32.27 8.17 -43.43
CA HIS A 463 33.33 7.60 -44.24
C HIS A 463 33.95 6.40 -43.48
N GLY A 464 34.61 5.49 -44.20
CA GLY A 464 35.32 4.36 -43.59
C GLY A 464 34.59 3.02 -43.71
N GLU A 465 34.55 2.23 -42.63
CA GLU A 465 33.93 0.90 -42.62
C GLU A 465 32.88 0.71 -41.52
N ILE A 466 31.96 -0.20 -41.79
CA ILE A 466 31.07 -0.82 -40.79
C ILE A 466 31.41 -2.30 -40.77
N ARG A 467 31.67 -2.85 -39.59
CA ARG A 467 32.07 -4.24 -39.38
C ARG A 467 31.07 -4.94 -38.47
N VAL A 468 30.43 -5.98 -39.01
CA VAL A 468 29.65 -6.93 -38.23
C VAL A 468 30.50 -8.17 -38.01
N SER A 469 30.72 -8.56 -36.76
CA SER A 469 31.38 -9.83 -36.43
C SER A 469 30.62 -10.60 -35.36
N LEU A 470 30.54 -11.91 -35.50
CA LEU A 470 29.93 -12.82 -34.52
C LEU A 470 30.95 -13.87 -34.11
N ARG A 471 31.29 -13.94 -32.83
CA ARG A 471 32.35 -14.83 -32.30
C ARG A 471 31.84 -15.62 -31.10
N TRP A 472 32.51 -16.73 -30.81
CA TRP A 472 32.29 -17.51 -29.59
C TRP A 472 33.36 -17.16 -28.56
N GLU A 473 32.95 -16.57 -27.44
CA GLU A 473 33.83 -16.05 -26.40
C GLU A 473 33.23 -16.44 -25.04
N ASP A 474 34.02 -17.07 -24.14
CA ASP A 474 33.61 -17.45 -22.78
C ASP A 474 32.25 -18.19 -22.65
N ALA A 475 31.99 -19.11 -23.59
CA ALA A 475 30.72 -19.85 -23.73
C ALA A 475 29.49 -18.95 -24.01
N GLN A 476 29.71 -17.83 -24.68
CA GLN A 476 28.70 -16.89 -25.16
C GLN A 476 28.87 -16.64 -26.67
N ALA A 477 27.76 -16.39 -27.36
CA ALA A 477 27.76 -15.83 -28.70
C ALA A 477 27.84 -14.29 -28.59
N VAL A 478 28.93 -13.71 -29.10
CA VAL A 478 29.24 -12.29 -29.00
C VAL A 478 29.14 -11.64 -30.38
N LEU A 479 28.07 -10.88 -30.58
CA LEU A 479 27.87 -10.01 -31.73
C LEU A 479 28.53 -8.66 -31.44
N ARG A 480 29.41 -8.22 -32.32
CA ARG A 480 29.96 -6.86 -32.32
C ARG A 480 29.56 -6.17 -33.63
N VAL A 481 28.88 -5.05 -33.52
CA VAL A 481 28.63 -4.12 -34.63
C VAL A 481 29.49 -2.90 -34.37
N GLN A 482 30.59 -2.81 -35.10
CA GLN A 482 31.56 -1.73 -35.05
C GLN A 482 31.37 -0.79 -36.24
N ASP A 483 31.49 0.51 -35.99
CA ASP A 483 31.53 1.56 -36.99
C ASP A 483 32.76 2.45 -36.81
N THR A 484 33.16 3.14 -37.88
CA THR A 484 34.16 4.23 -37.86
C THR A 484 33.48 5.60 -37.96
N GLY A 485 32.34 5.75 -37.28
CA GLY A 485 31.49 6.93 -37.35
C GLY A 485 31.87 8.03 -36.37
N VAL A 486 30.92 8.91 -36.07
CA VAL A 486 31.14 10.07 -35.18
C VAL A 486 31.51 9.69 -33.75
N GLY A 487 31.21 8.46 -33.32
CA GLY A 487 31.33 8.03 -31.92
C GLY A 487 30.36 8.76 -30.98
N ILE A 488 30.49 8.49 -29.68
CA ILE A 488 29.59 8.96 -28.62
C ILE A 488 30.46 9.51 -27.47
N PRO A 489 30.12 10.68 -26.88
CA PRO A 489 30.82 11.19 -25.69
C PRO A 489 30.67 10.24 -24.49
N GLU A 490 31.71 10.15 -23.65
CA GLU A 490 31.72 9.32 -22.43
C GLU A 490 30.50 9.64 -21.52
N GLU A 491 30.25 10.93 -21.27
CA GLU A 491 29.12 11.42 -20.44
C GLU A 491 27.73 11.00 -20.95
N GLU A 492 27.64 10.59 -22.22
CA GLU A 492 26.43 10.11 -22.88
C GLU A 492 26.33 8.57 -22.88
N LEU A 493 27.44 7.83 -22.68
CA LEU A 493 27.48 6.35 -22.75
C LEU A 493 26.55 5.63 -21.75
N PRO A 494 26.43 6.04 -20.46
CA PRO A 494 25.47 5.43 -19.54
C PRO A 494 24.02 5.58 -20.03
N ARG A 495 23.78 6.58 -20.89
CA ARG A 495 22.45 7.09 -21.26
C ARG A 495 21.98 6.63 -22.63
N VAL A 496 22.83 6.05 -23.49
CA VAL A 496 22.43 5.64 -24.86
C VAL A 496 21.32 4.58 -24.90
N PHE A 497 21.10 3.86 -23.79
CA PHE A 497 20.02 2.89 -23.62
C PHE A 497 18.81 3.45 -22.84
N GLU A 498 18.85 4.70 -22.38
CA GLU A 498 17.68 5.39 -21.82
C GLU A 498 16.59 5.58 -22.90
N ARG A 499 15.34 5.62 -22.44
CA ARG A 499 14.16 5.65 -23.29
C ARG A 499 14.00 7.03 -23.91
N PHE A 500 13.82 7.12 -25.23
CA PHE A 500 13.73 8.38 -25.98
C PHE A 500 14.99 9.25 -25.90
N TYR A 501 16.08 8.71 -25.34
CA TYR A 501 17.31 9.44 -25.17
C TYR A 501 18.05 9.59 -26.49
N ARG A 502 18.67 10.76 -26.68
CA ARG A 502 19.25 11.17 -27.96
C ARG A 502 20.45 12.07 -27.74
N VAL A 503 21.63 11.49 -27.92
CA VAL A 503 22.94 12.16 -27.91
C VAL A 503 22.92 13.41 -28.79
N ARG A 504 23.23 14.57 -28.21
CA ARG A 504 23.17 15.88 -28.90
C ARG A 504 24.46 16.18 -29.69
N VAL A 505 24.90 15.24 -30.53
CA VAL A 505 26.09 15.43 -31.38
C VAL A 505 25.84 16.57 -32.37
N THR A 506 26.69 17.59 -32.35
CA THR A 506 26.60 18.81 -33.19
C THR A 506 26.76 18.53 -34.70
N GLN A 507 27.20 17.33 -35.05
CA GLN A 507 27.31 16.85 -36.43
C GLN A 507 26.69 15.45 -36.54
N GLY A 508 25.39 15.42 -36.86
CA GLY A 508 24.67 14.20 -37.22
C GLY A 508 24.00 14.36 -38.60
N ARG A 509 23.79 13.24 -39.31
CA ARG A 509 22.91 13.15 -40.49
C ARG A 509 21.45 13.42 -40.08
N SER A 510 21.12 14.71 -39.96
CA SER A 510 19.84 15.29 -39.49
C SER A 510 19.47 15.03 -38.02
N HIS A 511 18.53 15.83 -37.51
CA HIS A 511 17.93 15.66 -36.18
C HIS A 511 16.84 14.57 -36.09
N GLU A 512 16.70 13.65 -37.06
CA GLU A 512 15.61 12.65 -37.05
C GLU A 512 15.92 11.37 -36.23
N GLY A 513 14.94 10.84 -35.49
CA GLY A 513 15.02 9.55 -34.79
C GLY A 513 14.28 9.53 -33.45
N THR A 514 13.70 8.38 -33.06
CA THR A 514 12.78 8.28 -31.90
C THR A 514 13.46 8.02 -30.55
N GLY A 515 14.73 7.63 -30.51
CA GLY A 515 15.42 7.26 -29.26
C GLY A 515 14.93 5.95 -28.61
N ILE A 516 14.14 5.12 -29.31
CA ILE A 516 13.63 3.84 -28.78
C ILE A 516 14.51 2.65 -29.17
N GLY A 517 15.22 2.73 -30.31
CA GLY A 517 15.89 1.57 -30.93
C GLY A 517 16.94 0.86 -30.06
N LEU A 518 17.76 1.60 -29.31
CA LEU A 518 18.78 1.00 -28.43
C LEU A 518 18.16 0.45 -27.13
N ALA A 519 17.16 1.12 -26.56
CA ALA A 519 16.38 0.59 -25.43
C ALA A 519 15.66 -0.72 -25.81
N LEU A 520 15.10 -0.79 -27.02
CA LEU A 520 14.54 -2.01 -27.61
C LEU A 520 15.58 -3.13 -27.71
N VAL A 521 16.79 -2.85 -28.22
CA VAL A 521 17.88 -3.83 -28.26
C VAL A 521 18.22 -4.33 -26.85
N GLN A 522 18.31 -3.44 -25.86
CA GLN A 522 18.62 -3.83 -24.49
C GLN A 522 17.56 -4.76 -23.88
N GLU A 523 16.26 -4.46 -24.03
CA GLU A 523 15.20 -5.33 -23.50
C GLU A 523 15.09 -6.67 -24.25
N LEU A 524 15.25 -6.68 -25.58
CA LEU A 524 15.28 -7.94 -26.35
C LEU A 524 16.46 -8.83 -25.94
N VAL A 525 17.63 -8.25 -25.67
CA VAL A 525 18.82 -9.00 -25.23
C VAL A 525 18.68 -9.49 -23.78
N LYS A 526 18.09 -8.69 -22.88
CA LYS A 526 17.72 -9.14 -21.51
C LYS A 526 16.75 -10.32 -21.53
N LEU A 527 15.77 -10.32 -22.44
CA LEU A 527 14.84 -11.45 -22.61
C LEU A 527 15.55 -12.75 -23.03
N HIS A 528 16.72 -12.67 -23.67
CA HIS A 528 17.57 -13.82 -23.99
C HIS A 528 18.60 -14.14 -22.88
N GLY A 529 18.44 -13.61 -21.66
CA GLY A 529 19.40 -13.76 -20.57
C GLY A 529 20.78 -13.16 -20.87
N GLY A 530 20.89 -12.32 -21.90
CA GLY A 530 22.12 -11.72 -22.38
C GLY A 530 22.37 -10.31 -21.87
N GLY A 531 23.53 -9.77 -22.24
CA GLY A 531 23.92 -8.39 -21.96
C GLY A 531 24.26 -7.62 -23.23
N VAL A 532 23.82 -6.37 -23.33
CA VAL A 532 24.33 -5.41 -24.32
C VAL A 532 25.22 -4.39 -23.63
N GLY A 533 26.33 -4.03 -24.27
CA GLY A 533 27.17 -2.91 -23.91
C GLY A 533 27.54 -2.09 -25.14
N VAL A 534 28.07 -0.89 -24.88
CA VAL A 534 28.67 -0.02 -25.89
C VAL A 534 30.07 0.33 -25.42
N THR A 535 31.02 0.39 -26.35
CA THR A 535 32.25 1.16 -26.20
C THR A 535 32.29 2.14 -27.37
N SER A 536 32.61 3.40 -27.13
CA SER A 536 32.62 4.40 -28.20
C SER A 536 33.73 5.41 -27.99
N GLN A 537 34.28 5.87 -29.10
CA GLN A 537 35.34 6.85 -29.13
C GLN A 537 34.86 7.99 -30.04
N LEU A 538 34.36 9.09 -29.46
CA LEU A 538 33.94 10.30 -30.19
C LEU A 538 35.07 10.79 -31.14
N GLY A 539 34.84 10.69 -32.45
CA GLY A 539 35.81 10.94 -33.54
C GLY A 539 36.36 9.68 -34.22
N GLN A 540 36.39 8.53 -33.55
CA GLN A 540 36.90 7.25 -34.08
C GLN A 540 35.83 6.18 -34.33
N GLY A 541 34.64 6.31 -33.73
CA GLY A 541 33.48 5.44 -33.98
C GLY A 541 32.99 4.65 -32.76
N THR A 542 31.98 3.81 -32.96
CA THR A 542 31.29 3.04 -31.91
C THR A 542 31.41 1.54 -32.12
N THR A 543 31.45 0.76 -31.03
CA THR A 543 31.23 -0.69 -31.05
C THR A 543 30.11 -1.07 -30.08
N PHE A 544 28.96 -1.46 -30.63
CA PHE A 544 27.91 -2.11 -29.85
C PHE A 544 28.20 -3.60 -29.73
N THR A 545 28.22 -4.11 -28.51
CA THR A 545 28.51 -5.53 -28.20
C THR A 545 27.31 -6.17 -27.53
N VAL A 546 26.71 -7.16 -28.19
CA VAL A 546 25.63 -8.02 -27.65
C VAL A 546 26.21 -9.38 -27.33
N ARG A 547 25.98 -9.87 -26.11
CA ARG A 547 26.41 -11.18 -25.62
C ARG A 547 25.21 -12.03 -25.24
N LEU A 548 25.05 -13.19 -25.86
CA LEU A 548 24.03 -14.20 -25.49
C LEU A 548 24.71 -15.45 -24.92
N PRO A 549 24.24 -16.02 -23.79
CA PRO A 549 24.85 -17.23 -23.24
C PRO A 549 24.57 -18.47 -24.11
N GLY A 550 25.47 -19.46 -24.06
CA GLY A 550 25.26 -20.77 -24.67
C GLY A 550 24.17 -21.61 -23.97
N GLY A 551 23.80 -22.72 -24.62
CA GLY A 551 22.80 -23.66 -24.13
C GLY A 551 21.41 -23.05 -23.85
N THR A 552 20.73 -23.58 -22.83
CA THR A 552 19.33 -23.22 -22.49
C THR A 552 19.07 -22.97 -21.00
N ALA A 553 20.07 -23.15 -20.13
CA ALA A 553 19.89 -23.07 -18.67
C ALA A 553 19.50 -21.67 -18.15
N HIS A 554 19.69 -20.63 -18.98
CA HIS A 554 19.32 -19.25 -18.71
C HIS A 554 17.91 -18.88 -19.23
N LEU A 555 17.20 -19.81 -19.87
CA LEU A 555 15.90 -19.59 -20.53
C LEU A 555 14.74 -20.31 -19.81
N PRO A 556 13.51 -19.77 -19.83
CA PRO A 556 12.33 -20.46 -19.31
C PRO A 556 12.11 -21.82 -20.01
N PRO A 557 12.14 -22.98 -19.30
CA PRO A 557 12.10 -24.30 -19.94
C PRO A 557 10.86 -24.57 -20.81
N GLU A 558 9.73 -23.93 -20.48
CA GLU A 558 8.46 -24.01 -21.20
C GLU A 558 8.46 -23.32 -22.57
N ARG A 559 9.45 -22.44 -22.84
CA ARG A 559 9.51 -21.58 -24.04
C ARG A 559 10.61 -21.99 -25.03
N VAL A 560 11.33 -23.08 -24.76
CA VAL A 560 12.42 -23.60 -25.58
C VAL A 560 11.87 -24.64 -26.57
N GLU A 561 11.88 -24.32 -27.86
CA GLU A 561 11.47 -25.28 -28.90
C GLU A 561 12.55 -26.34 -29.10
N ARG A 562 12.19 -27.62 -28.91
CA ARG A 562 13.09 -28.78 -29.09
C ARG A 562 13.08 -29.38 -30.50
N THR A 563 12.25 -28.85 -31.39
CA THR A 563 12.09 -29.30 -32.78
C THR A 563 12.74 -28.31 -33.74
N LEU A 564 13.72 -28.77 -34.51
CA LEU A 564 14.30 -28.00 -35.62
C LEU A 564 13.22 -27.62 -36.64
N ARG A 565 13.12 -26.32 -36.95
CA ARG A 565 12.37 -25.78 -38.09
C ARG A 565 13.34 -25.48 -39.24
N PRO A 566 12.89 -25.43 -40.50
CA PRO A 566 13.67 -24.83 -41.59
C PRO A 566 14.08 -23.39 -41.23
N GLY A 567 15.25 -22.96 -41.70
CA GLY A 567 15.85 -21.68 -41.30
C GLY A 567 14.95 -20.47 -41.59
N PRO A 568 14.92 -19.46 -40.70
CA PRO A 568 14.08 -18.28 -40.86
C PRO A 568 14.51 -17.46 -42.08
N VAL A 569 13.56 -17.14 -42.96
CA VAL A 569 13.75 -16.17 -44.05
C VAL A 569 13.57 -14.76 -43.47
N PRO A 570 14.55 -13.85 -43.58
CA PRO A 570 14.41 -12.46 -43.12
C PRO A 570 13.20 -11.78 -43.79
N THR A 571 12.34 -11.15 -42.99
CA THR A 571 11.10 -10.52 -43.49
C THR A 571 10.94 -9.05 -43.09
N GLY A 572 11.72 -8.55 -42.12
CA GLY A 572 11.72 -7.14 -41.70
C GLY A 572 12.81 -6.29 -42.36
N ALA A 573 13.89 -6.91 -42.84
CA ALA A 573 15.11 -6.23 -43.31
C ALA A 573 14.87 -5.07 -44.31
N ALA A 574 13.97 -5.24 -45.29
CA ALA A 574 13.74 -4.26 -46.36
C ALA A 574 13.45 -2.84 -45.87
N LEU A 575 12.68 -2.69 -44.78
CA LEU A 575 12.32 -1.38 -44.22
C LEU A 575 13.49 -0.64 -43.57
N PHE A 576 14.49 -1.38 -43.07
CA PHE A 576 15.69 -0.78 -42.48
C PHE A 576 16.75 -0.47 -43.56
N VAL A 577 16.82 -1.28 -44.62
CA VAL A 577 17.70 -1.04 -45.77
C VAL A 577 17.24 0.19 -46.58
N GLU A 578 15.94 0.36 -46.80
CA GLU A 578 15.39 1.56 -47.45
C GLU A 578 15.64 2.84 -46.64
N GLU A 579 15.55 2.77 -45.31
CA GLU A 579 15.92 3.89 -44.42
C GLU A 579 17.44 4.16 -44.46
N ALA A 580 18.28 3.13 -44.44
CA ALA A 580 19.73 3.26 -44.47
C ALA A 580 20.25 3.99 -45.74
N ARG A 581 19.64 3.71 -46.90
CA ARG A 581 19.99 4.41 -48.17
C ARG A 581 19.73 5.91 -48.13
N ARG A 582 18.77 6.38 -47.31
CA ARG A 582 18.39 7.79 -47.23
C ARG A 582 19.49 8.66 -46.60
N TRP A 583 20.32 8.11 -45.72
CA TRP A 583 21.33 8.89 -45.00
C TRP A 583 22.60 9.16 -45.80
N ALA A 584 22.84 8.44 -46.91
CA ALA A 584 24.03 8.59 -47.75
C ALA A 584 24.38 10.05 -48.14
N THR A 585 23.37 10.88 -48.37
CA THR A 585 23.45 12.12 -49.17
C THR A 585 24.02 13.36 -48.45
N GLU A 586 24.22 13.33 -47.13
CA GLU A 586 24.60 14.51 -46.32
C GLU A 586 25.84 14.22 -45.46
N VAL A 587 26.94 15.02 -45.55
CA VAL A 587 28.20 14.79 -44.80
C VAL A 587 29.01 16.07 -44.52
N ILE A 588 29.39 16.31 -43.25
CA ILE A 588 30.58 17.07 -42.76
C ILE A 588 31.05 16.40 -41.43
N THR A 589 32.35 16.46 -41.07
CA THR A 589 33.02 15.55 -40.11
C THR A 589 33.68 16.19 -38.84
N PRO A 590 33.93 15.40 -37.74
CA PRO A 590 34.00 15.85 -36.32
C PRO A 590 35.35 15.54 -35.62
N ASP A 591 35.46 15.71 -34.28
CA ASP A 591 36.50 15.03 -33.46
C ASP A 591 36.34 15.04 -31.89
N ALA A 592 36.98 14.06 -31.23
CA ALA A 592 37.68 14.06 -29.90
C ALA A 592 37.02 13.88 -28.46
N LEU A 593 36.56 12.66 -28.13
CA LEU A 593 37.01 11.66 -27.07
C LEU A 593 37.34 11.84 -25.54
N GLY A 594 36.96 10.84 -24.67
CA GLY A 594 37.92 10.02 -23.83
C GLY A 594 37.58 9.39 -22.41
N ASP A 595 37.33 8.06 -22.31
CA ASP A 595 36.88 7.16 -21.17
C ASP A 595 37.71 6.88 -19.83
N ASP A 596 37.00 6.79 -18.66
CA ASP A 596 36.71 5.67 -17.67
C ASP A 596 37.73 4.99 -16.65
N LEU A 597 37.20 4.10 -15.76
CA LEU A 597 37.69 3.46 -14.48
C LEU A 597 37.43 1.89 -14.45
N PRO A 598 37.03 1.10 -13.39
CA PRO A 598 37.01 1.08 -11.88
C PRO A 598 37.85 -0.13 -11.29
N PRO A 599 37.49 -1.13 -10.38
CA PRO A 599 36.40 -1.43 -9.39
C PRO A 599 36.86 -2.02 -7.99
N GLU A 600 36.03 -2.84 -7.28
CA GLU A 600 36.24 -3.51 -5.96
C GLU A 600 36.38 -5.07 -5.99
N PRO A 601 36.58 -5.81 -4.85
CA PRO A 601 35.51 -6.64 -4.21
C PRO A 601 35.70 -6.88 -2.65
N LEU A 602 34.97 -7.65 -1.79
CA LEU A 602 33.73 -8.50 -1.78
C LEU A 602 33.16 -8.71 -0.31
N SER A 603 32.37 -9.79 -0.05
CA SER A 603 31.54 -10.13 1.17
C SER A 603 32.00 -11.45 1.87
N PRO A 604 31.29 -12.07 2.87
CA PRO A 604 30.06 -11.73 3.64
C PRO A 604 30.30 -11.82 5.20
N GLU A 605 29.39 -12.09 6.17
CA GLU A 605 27.96 -12.49 6.22
C GLU A 605 27.26 -12.19 7.58
N ALA A 606 25.92 -12.08 7.55
CA ALA A 606 24.90 -12.33 8.60
C ALA A 606 23.53 -12.37 7.85
N PRO A 607 22.31 -12.19 8.44
CA PRO A 607 21.13 -11.85 7.61
C PRO A 607 21.48 -10.60 6.78
N PRO A 608 21.39 -10.61 5.44
CA PRO A 608 22.20 -9.73 4.58
C PRO A 608 21.94 -8.22 4.75
N GLU A 609 20.80 -7.86 5.34
CA GLU A 609 20.43 -6.49 5.69
C GLU A 609 20.99 -6.07 7.06
N LEU A 610 20.93 -6.94 8.08
CA LEU A 610 21.51 -6.71 9.42
C LEU A 610 23.04 -6.89 9.44
N ALA A 611 23.60 -7.68 8.53
CA ALA A 611 25.04 -7.83 8.32
C ALA A 611 25.72 -6.48 8.05
N ARG A 612 25.00 -5.55 7.41
CA ARG A 612 25.49 -4.23 7.01
C ARG A 612 25.41 -3.20 8.14
N SER A 613 24.73 -3.50 9.25
CA SER A 613 24.53 -2.57 10.36
C SER A 613 25.85 -2.24 11.06
N ARG A 614 26.27 -0.97 10.98
CA ARG A 614 27.42 -0.42 11.69
C ARG A 614 27.08 -0.13 13.14
N ILE A 615 27.73 -0.82 14.06
CA ILE A 615 27.54 -0.62 15.50
C ILE A 615 28.76 0.11 16.06
N LEU A 616 28.55 1.24 16.72
CA LEU A 616 29.60 1.97 17.43
C LEU A 616 29.52 1.66 18.93
N LEU A 617 30.57 1.05 19.46
CA LEU A 617 30.72 0.73 20.89
C LEU A 617 31.61 1.76 21.58
N VAL A 618 31.06 2.40 22.62
CA VAL A 618 31.74 3.41 23.44
C VAL A 618 31.77 2.94 24.89
N ASP A 619 32.97 2.77 25.43
CA ASP A 619 33.23 2.38 26.81
C ASP A 619 34.68 2.80 27.09
N ASP A 620 35.07 3.18 28.30
CA ASP A 620 36.44 3.63 28.58
C ASP A 620 37.39 2.45 28.91
N ASN A 621 36.84 1.32 29.35
CA ASN A 621 37.57 0.12 29.74
C ASN A 621 37.97 -0.72 28.51
N ALA A 622 39.26 -1.04 28.38
CA ALA A 622 39.79 -1.77 27.23
C ALA A 622 39.30 -3.23 27.15
N ASP A 623 39.21 -3.91 28.27
CA ASP A 623 38.84 -5.32 28.35
C ASP A 623 37.33 -5.49 28.12
N LEU A 624 36.51 -4.56 28.64
CA LEU A 624 35.07 -4.56 28.42
C LEU A 624 34.73 -4.19 26.97
N ARG A 625 35.41 -3.22 26.36
CA ARG A 625 35.34 -2.97 24.90
C ARG A 625 35.66 -4.23 24.11
N ALA A 626 36.76 -4.93 24.43
CA ALA A 626 37.18 -6.14 23.72
C ALA A 626 36.16 -7.28 23.86
N TYR A 627 35.66 -7.53 25.06
CA TYR A 627 34.64 -8.53 25.35
C TYR A 627 33.33 -8.27 24.58
N VAL A 628 32.77 -7.06 24.68
CA VAL A 628 31.51 -6.69 24.00
C VAL A 628 31.70 -6.68 22.47
N THR A 629 32.85 -6.24 21.97
CA THR A 629 33.20 -6.34 20.54
C THR A 629 33.21 -7.79 20.07
N GLY A 630 33.76 -8.72 20.86
CA GLY A 630 33.76 -10.15 20.55
C GLY A 630 32.35 -10.76 20.50
N LEU A 631 31.47 -10.38 21.43
CA LEU A 631 30.06 -10.82 21.42
C LEU A 631 29.31 -10.32 20.19
N LEU A 632 29.51 -9.06 19.80
CA LEU A 632 28.80 -8.44 18.68
C LEU A 632 29.30 -8.93 17.32
N LYS A 633 30.62 -9.14 17.15
CA LYS A 633 31.23 -9.54 15.86
C LYS A 633 30.75 -10.89 15.31
N HIS A 634 30.19 -11.77 16.15
CA HIS A 634 29.57 -13.02 15.68
C HIS A 634 28.18 -12.84 15.04
N GLY A 635 27.54 -11.68 15.19
CA GLY A 635 26.24 -11.38 14.56
C GLY A 635 26.24 -10.13 13.66
N PHE A 636 27.24 -9.26 13.82
CA PHE A 636 27.37 -7.98 13.13
C PHE A 636 28.85 -7.75 12.78
N PRO A 637 29.30 -7.89 11.53
CA PRO A 637 30.71 -7.78 11.18
C PRO A 637 31.28 -6.35 11.35
N HIS A 638 30.44 -5.32 11.27
CA HIS A 638 30.84 -3.91 11.32
C HIS A 638 30.71 -3.29 12.72
N VAL A 639 31.50 -3.79 13.68
CA VAL A 639 31.63 -3.19 15.02
C VAL A 639 32.85 -2.27 15.07
N GLU A 640 32.60 -0.97 15.22
CA GLU A 640 33.58 0.09 15.42
C GLU A 640 33.64 0.47 16.91
N THR A 641 34.76 1.02 17.40
CA THR A 641 34.96 1.28 18.83
C THR A 641 35.55 2.66 19.12
N ALA A 642 34.94 3.39 20.05
CA ALA A 642 35.44 4.65 20.60
C ALA A 642 35.82 4.50 22.09
N ARG A 643 36.73 5.36 22.57
CA ARG A 643 37.32 5.29 23.93
C ARG A 643 36.68 6.24 24.95
N ASN A 644 35.82 7.14 24.49
CA ASN A 644 35.05 8.11 25.28
C ASN A 644 33.95 8.75 24.41
N GLY A 645 33.07 9.55 25.01
CA GLY A 645 31.96 10.17 24.27
C GLY A 645 32.39 11.18 23.19
N GLN A 646 33.53 11.87 23.34
CA GLN A 646 33.97 12.88 22.36
C GLN A 646 34.46 12.20 21.07
N ASP A 647 35.30 11.18 21.22
CA ASP A 647 35.74 10.27 20.15
C ASP A 647 34.54 9.65 19.42
N ALA A 648 33.52 9.19 20.16
CA ALA A 648 32.29 8.66 19.58
C ALA A 648 31.46 9.70 18.80
N LEU A 649 31.37 10.93 19.31
CA LEU A 649 30.63 12.03 18.66
C LEU A 649 31.28 12.44 17.33
N GLU A 650 32.62 12.47 17.28
CA GLU A 650 33.38 12.76 16.07
C GLU A 650 33.23 11.63 15.03
N GLN A 651 33.38 10.37 15.44
CA GLN A 651 33.14 9.21 14.57
C GLN A 651 31.70 9.18 14.03
N ALA A 652 30.70 9.41 14.89
CA ALA A 652 29.28 9.40 14.50
C ALA A 652 28.90 10.53 13.53
N ARG A 653 29.53 11.71 13.63
CA ARG A 653 29.35 12.80 12.66
C ARG A 653 30.01 12.54 11.32
N ALA A 654 31.24 12.02 11.34
CA ALA A 654 31.96 11.67 10.12
C ALA A 654 31.27 10.55 9.33
N ARG A 655 30.79 9.51 10.02
CA ARG A 655 30.14 8.35 9.41
C ARG A 655 29.05 7.78 10.35
N PRO A 656 27.79 8.27 10.26
CA PRO A 656 26.68 7.86 11.14
C PRO A 656 26.52 6.34 11.28
N PRO A 657 26.66 5.76 12.49
CA PRO A 657 26.39 4.35 12.75
C PRO A 657 24.88 4.04 12.75
N ASP A 658 24.55 2.75 12.63
CA ASP A 658 23.18 2.25 12.68
C ASP A 658 22.67 2.04 14.11
N LEU A 659 23.57 1.85 15.07
CA LEU A 659 23.29 1.81 16.52
C LEU A 659 24.53 2.21 17.32
N ILE A 660 24.33 2.85 18.47
CA ILE A 660 25.39 3.20 19.43
C ILE A 660 25.13 2.47 20.75
N LEU A 661 26.14 1.77 21.27
CA LEU A 661 26.19 1.36 22.68
C LEU A 661 27.18 2.28 23.41
N SER A 662 26.79 2.89 24.52
CA SER A 662 27.67 3.76 25.31
C SER A 662 27.61 3.42 26.79
N ASP A 663 28.75 3.34 27.48
CA ASP A 663 28.74 3.51 28.94
C ASP A 663 28.20 4.91 29.30
N VAL A 664 27.56 5.01 30.47
CA VAL A 664 27.19 6.27 31.11
C VAL A 664 28.42 6.97 31.68
N MET A 665 29.31 6.25 32.36
CA MET A 665 30.40 6.82 33.14
C MET A 665 31.74 6.77 32.37
N MET A 666 32.07 7.85 31.66
CA MET A 666 33.30 7.95 30.85
C MET A 666 34.00 9.31 31.03
N PRO A 667 35.33 9.39 30.84
CA PRO A 667 36.06 10.66 30.85
C PRO A 667 35.78 11.50 29.59
N VAL A 668 36.12 12.80 29.65
CA VAL A 668 35.92 13.83 28.60
C VAL A 668 34.45 14.15 28.31
N LEU A 669 33.65 13.17 27.88
CA LEU A 669 32.21 13.31 27.64
C LEU A 669 31.50 12.03 28.11
N ASP A 670 30.51 12.22 28.99
CA ASP A 670 29.70 11.16 29.58
C ASP A 670 28.64 10.64 28.59
N GLY A 671 28.07 9.46 28.86
CA GLY A 671 27.05 8.87 27.99
C GLY A 671 25.81 9.76 27.82
N PHE A 672 25.40 10.50 28.85
CA PHE A 672 24.30 11.45 28.74
C PHE A 672 24.67 12.70 27.93
N GLY A 673 25.92 13.17 28.02
CA GLY A 673 26.45 14.25 27.17
C GLY A 673 26.50 13.86 25.70
N LEU A 674 26.94 12.62 25.41
CA LEU A 674 26.93 12.04 24.07
C LEU A 674 25.51 11.97 23.50
N VAL A 675 24.53 11.43 24.24
CA VAL A 675 23.12 11.39 23.83
C VAL A 675 22.60 12.79 23.50
N ARG A 676 22.78 13.77 24.39
CA ARG A 676 22.35 15.16 24.15
C ARG A 676 22.99 15.77 22.89
N ALA A 677 24.28 15.54 22.67
CA ALA A 677 24.99 16.07 21.51
C ALA A 677 24.53 15.44 20.19
N LEU A 678 24.22 14.14 20.18
CA LEU A 678 23.73 13.43 18.99
C LEU A 678 22.27 13.74 18.66
N ARG A 679 21.42 13.98 19.68
CA ARG A 679 20.01 14.38 19.49
C ARG A 679 19.85 15.81 18.99
N ALA A 680 20.83 16.69 19.23
CA ALA A 680 20.85 18.07 18.75
C ALA A 680 21.26 18.22 17.28
N ASP A 681 21.77 17.16 16.64
CA ASP A 681 22.32 17.19 15.29
C ASP A 681 21.41 16.41 14.32
N GLU A 682 20.93 17.07 13.27
CA GLU A 682 19.91 16.52 12.36
C GLU A 682 20.34 15.21 11.69
N ARG A 683 21.65 15.00 11.51
CA ARG A 683 22.21 13.81 10.85
C ARG A 683 22.33 12.60 11.80
N THR A 684 22.32 12.82 13.11
CA THR A 684 22.50 11.75 14.12
C THR A 684 21.30 11.57 15.05
N ARG A 685 20.36 12.52 15.10
CA ARG A 685 19.22 12.50 16.05
C ARG A 685 18.34 11.25 15.98
N ALA A 686 18.33 10.53 14.87
CA ALA A 686 17.52 9.34 14.65
C ALA A 686 18.25 7.99 14.90
N ILE A 687 19.54 8.02 15.26
CA ILE A 687 20.32 6.80 15.55
C ILE A 687 19.87 6.21 16.89
N PRO A 688 19.56 4.90 17.00
CA PRO A 688 19.22 4.29 18.28
C PRO A 688 20.43 4.25 19.22
N ILE A 689 20.23 4.62 20.48
CA ILE A 689 21.30 4.63 21.51
C ILE A 689 20.91 3.75 22.70
N ILE A 690 21.77 2.78 23.03
CA ILE A 690 21.68 1.92 24.22
C ILE A 690 22.71 2.40 25.25
N LEU A 691 22.26 2.77 26.44
CA LEU A 691 23.16 3.10 27.56
C LEU A 691 23.50 1.86 28.39
N LEU A 692 24.77 1.69 28.73
CA LEU A 692 25.29 0.67 29.65
C LEU A 692 25.63 1.34 30.99
N SER A 693 25.20 0.80 32.12
CA SER A 693 25.34 1.49 33.42
C SER A 693 25.59 0.55 34.59
N ALA A 694 26.47 0.93 35.52
CA ALA A 694 26.72 0.17 36.75
C ALA A 694 25.67 0.39 37.86
N ARG A 695 24.61 1.18 37.62
CA ARG A 695 23.53 1.45 38.60
C ARG A 695 22.27 0.66 38.28
N ALA A 696 21.83 -0.16 39.23
CA ALA A 696 20.53 -0.83 39.22
C ALA A 696 19.47 -0.02 39.97
N GLY A 697 18.24 0.04 39.45
CA GLY A 697 17.09 0.70 40.07
C GLY A 697 16.23 1.48 39.08
N ASP A 698 14.92 1.51 39.31
CA ASP A 698 13.94 2.08 38.35
C ASP A 698 14.17 3.57 38.08
N GLU A 699 14.58 4.34 39.10
CA GLU A 699 14.89 5.77 38.97
C GLU A 699 16.00 6.03 37.93
N ALA A 700 17.04 5.19 37.90
CA ALA A 700 18.15 5.33 36.98
C ALA A 700 17.77 4.93 35.53
N THR A 701 16.91 3.92 35.37
CA THR A 701 16.33 3.56 34.06
C THR A 701 15.45 4.70 33.52
N VAL A 702 14.65 5.31 34.39
CA VAL A 702 13.80 6.47 34.05
C VAL A 702 14.64 7.70 33.70
N GLU A 703 15.76 7.96 34.39
CA GLU A 703 16.70 9.03 34.04
C GLU A 703 17.41 8.74 32.70
N GLY A 704 17.78 7.48 32.44
CA GLY A 704 18.30 7.02 31.16
C GLY A 704 17.39 7.34 29.98
N LEU A 705 16.12 6.94 30.05
CA LEU A 705 15.13 7.22 29.00
C LEU A 705 14.82 8.72 28.88
N LYS A 706 14.73 9.45 30.00
CA LYS A 706 14.54 10.92 30.01
C LYS A 706 15.70 11.68 29.34
N SER A 707 16.91 11.12 29.32
CA SER A 707 18.05 11.73 28.61
C SER A 707 17.91 11.68 27.08
N GLY A 708 16.99 10.85 26.56
CA GLY A 708 16.77 10.65 25.13
C GLY A 708 17.45 9.41 24.55
N ALA A 709 17.90 8.45 25.37
CA ALA A 709 18.33 7.12 24.90
C ALA A 709 17.12 6.23 24.55
N ASP A 710 17.27 5.29 23.61
CA ASP A 710 16.20 4.36 23.20
C ASP A 710 16.15 3.10 24.08
N ASP A 711 17.25 2.75 24.77
CA ASP A 711 17.35 1.60 25.68
C ASP A 711 18.38 1.83 26.80
N TYR A 712 18.30 1.02 27.87
CA TYR A 712 19.16 1.09 29.05
C TYR A 712 19.41 -0.31 29.63
N LEU A 713 20.68 -0.68 29.80
CA LEU A 713 21.14 -2.02 30.22
C LEU A 713 22.10 -1.92 31.40
N VAL A 714 21.83 -2.67 32.46
CA VAL A 714 22.63 -2.65 33.70
C VAL A 714 23.83 -3.60 33.59
N LYS A 715 25.01 -3.14 33.98
CA LYS A 715 26.23 -3.94 34.16
C LYS A 715 26.20 -4.58 35.56
N PRO A 716 26.43 -5.90 35.74
CA PRO A 716 26.72 -6.90 34.71
C PRO A 716 25.46 -7.40 33.98
N PHE A 717 25.53 -7.50 32.65
CA PHE A 717 24.47 -8.02 31.78
C PHE A 717 24.81 -9.41 31.25
N SER A 718 23.80 -10.14 30.77
CA SER A 718 24.03 -11.39 30.02
C SER A 718 24.30 -11.10 28.53
N ALA A 719 25.19 -11.89 27.91
CA ALA A 719 25.46 -11.78 26.47
C ALA A 719 24.20 -11.97 25.60
N ARG A 720 23.26 -12.82 26.04
CA ARG A 720 21.98 -13.04 25.37
C ARG A 720 21.08 -11.81 25.43
N GLU A 721 20.98 -11.15 26.59
CA GLU A 721 20.18 -9.94 26.76
C GLU A 721 20.71 -8.78 25.91
N LEU A 722 22.03 -8.56 25.94
CA LEU A 722 22.71 -7.57 25.10
C LEU A 722 22.37 -7.77 23.61
N LEU A 723 22.54 -9.00 23.10
CA LEU A 723 22.28 -9.34 21.70
C LEU A 723 20.78 -9.24 21.33
N VAL A 724 19.86 -9.44 22.28
CA VAL A 724 18.43 -9.21 22.06
C VAL A 724 18.13 -7.72 21.93
N ARG A 725 18.55 -6.89 22.90
CA ARG A 725 18.30 -5.43 22.86
C ARG A 725 18.90 -4.77 21.61
N VAL A 726 20.13 -5.12 21.25
CA VAL A 726 20.79 -4.61 20.03
C VAL A 726 19.99 -4.98 18.77
N ARG A 727 19.46 -6.20 18.66
CA ARG A 727 18.60 -6.60 17.54
C ARG A 727 17.29 -5.80 17.53
N THR A 728 16.56 -5.78 18.64
CA THR A 728 15.28 -5.05 18.75
C THR A 728 15.42 -3.57 18.37
N GLN A 729 16.49 -2.90 18.80
CA GLN A 729 16.71 -1.49 18.47
C GLN A 729 17.14 -1.28 17.00
N LEU A 730 17.91 -2.20 16.41
CA LEU A 730 18.22 -2.18 14.97
C LEU A 730 16.95 -2.44 14.13
N ASP A 731 16.11 -3.38 14.52
CA ASP A 731 14.85 -3.70 13.84
C ASP A 731 13.83 -2.54 13.96
N MET A 732 13.74 -1.88 15.13
CA MET A 732 12.91 -0.68 15.30
C MET A 732 13.45 0.51 14.50
N ALA A 733 14.77 0.69 14.43
CA ALA A 733 15.38 1.71 13.57
C ALA A 733 15.19 1.39 12.08
N ARG A 734 15.23 0.13 11.68
CA ARG A 734 14.85 -0.33 10.33
C ARG A 734 13.42 0.07 10.04
N VAL A 735 12.43 -0.31 10.85
CA VAL A 735 11.01 0.01 10.59
C VAL A 735 10.79 1.52 10.48
N ARG A 736 11.44 2.34 11.33
CA ARG A 736 11.40 3.82 11.20
C ARG A 736 11.95 4.30 9.84
N ARG A 737 13.08 3.74 9.38
CA ARG A 737 13.65 4.04 8.04
C ARG A 737 12.83 3.46 6.89
N GLU A 738 12.15 2.35 7.08
CA GLU A 738 11.34 1.66 6.07
C GLU A 738 10.03 2.42 5.83
N VAL A 739 9.42 2.99 6.88
CA VAL A 739 8.34 3.98 6.76
C VAL A 739 8.81 5.22 5.98
N ALA A 740 9.96 5.81 6.33
CA ALA A 740 10.51 6.96 5.60
C ALA A 740 10.91 6.60 4.15
N ARG A 741 11.41 5.38 3.90
CA ARG A 741 11.71 4.86 2.57
C ARG A 741 10.44 4.66 1.75
N ASN A 742 9.34 4.25 2.36
CA ASN A 742 8.04 4.14 1.68
C ASN A 742 7.46 5.52 1.30
N GLU A 743 7.88 6.61 1.96
CA GLU A 743 7.59 7.98 1.52
C GLU A 743 8.46 8.40 0.33
N VAL A 744 9.76 8.07 0.33
CA VAL A 744 10.63 8.26 -0.84
C VAL A 744 10.20 7.38 -2.02
N GLU A 745 9.68 6.17 -1.76
CA GLU A 745 9.19 5.25 -2.78
C GLU A 745 7.81 5.68 -3.33
N LYS A 746 6.96 6.34 -2.52
CA LYS A 746 5.79 7.07 -3.04
C LYS A 746 6.20 8.17 -4.02
N ASP A 747 7.29 8.90 -3.75
CA ASP A 747 7.77 9.94 -4.66
C ASP A 747 8.46 9.36 -5.91
N SER A 748 9.19 8.24 -5.80
CA SER A 748 9.63 7.43 -6.95
C SER A 748 8.46 6.90 -7.80
N LEU A 749 7.34 6.50 -7.18
CA LEU A 749 6.13 6.08 -7.88
C LEU A 749 5.41 7.27 -8.56
N ARG A 750 5.39 8.45 -7.93
CA ARG A 750 4.92 9.70 -8.55
C ARG A 750 5.81 10.14 -9.72
N GLU A 751 7.12 9.97 -9.60
CA GLU A 751 8.09 10.22 -10.67
C GLU A 751 7.88 9.23 -11.83
N SER A 752 7.70 7.95 -11.54
CA SER A 752 7.36 6.93 -12.55
C SER A 752 6.02 7.20 -13.25
N LEU A 753 5.05 7.85 -12.58
CA LEU A 753 3.83 8.33 -13.23
C LEU A 753 4.13 9.52 -14.14
N ARG A 754 4.90 10.52 -13.70
CA ARG A 754 5.33 11.66 -14.53
C ARG A 754 6.05 11.21 -15.81
N THR A 755 6.96 10.23 -15.73
CA THR A 755 7.64 9.66 -16.91
C THR A 755 6.66 8.99 -17.90
N ARG A 756 5.51 8.47 -17.43
CA ARG A 756 4.46 7.86 -18.29
C ARG A 756 3.60 8.90 -18.99
N ASP A 757 3.39 10.07 -18.37
CA ASP A 757 2.63 11.16 -18.99
C ASP A 757 3.50 11.96 -19.97
N GLU A 758 4.79 12.12 -19.67
CA GLU A 758 5.80 12.64 -20.61
C GLU A 758 5.93 11.74 -21.84
N PHE A 759 5.94 10.41 -21.65
CA PHE A 759 5.86 9.42 -22.74
C PHE A 759 4.64 9.66 -23.64
N LEU A 760 3.45 9.89 -23.09
CA LEU A 760 2.23 10.12 -23.90
C LEU A 760 2.31 11.43 -24.70
N ARG A 761 2.83 12.52 -24.10
CA ARG A 761 3.05 13.79 -24.82
C ARG A 761 4.07 13.63 -25.96
N LEU A 762 5.22 13.01 -25.68
CA LEU A 762 6.31 12.83 -26.65
C LEU A 762 5.89 11.91 -27.80
N VAL A 763 5.25 10.78 -27.51
CA VAL A 763 4.68 9.88 -28.53
C VAL A 763 3.65 10.59 -29.40
N SER A 764 2.79 11.42 -28.82
CA SER A 764 1.80 12.18 -29.59
C SER A 764 2.46 13.22 -30.50
N HIS A 765 3.52 13.88 -30.05
CA HIS A 765 4.31 14.82 -30.86
C HIS A 765 5.00 14.13 -32.04
N GLU A 766 5.69 13.02 -31.79
CA GLU A 766 6.36 12.22 -32.84
C GLU A 766 5.36 11.66 -33.84
N LEU A 767 4.16 11.23 -33.42
CA LEU A 767 3.09 10.78 -34.32
C LEU A 767 2.48 11.90 -35.16
N ARG A 768 2.36 13.14 -34.63
CA ARG A 768 1.75 14.27 -35.35
C ARG A 768 2.53 14.64 -36.61
N THR A 769 3.86 14.71 -36.52
CA THR A 769 4.74 15.13 -37.62
C THR A 769 4.56 14.34 -38.94
N PRO A 770 4.66 12.99 -38.99
CA PRO A 770 4.44 12.23 -40.22
C PRO A 770 2.97 12.24 -40.67
N VAL A 771 1.99 12.36 -39.76
CA VAL A 771 0.57 12.51 -40.15
C VAL A 771 0.34 13.83 -40.88
N SER A 772 0.84 14.95 -40.36
CA SER A 772 0.72 16.26 -41.03
C SER A 772 1.42 16.27 -42.39
N ALA A 773 2.62 15.67 -42.50
CA ALA A 773 3.34 15.54 -43.76
C ALA A 773 2.58 14.66 -44.78
N LEU A 774 2.01 13.54 -44.35
CA LEU A 774 1.10 12.74 -45.18
C LEU A 774 -0.11 13.57 -45.64
N SER A 775 -0.75 14.30 -44.73
CA SER A 775 -2.00 15.03 -45.00
C SER A 775 -1.82 16.09 -46.08
N LEU A 776 -0.71 16.83 -46.03
CA LEU A 776 -0.37 17.83 -47.04
C LEU A 776 -0.09 17.18 -48.42
N ASN A 777 0.68 16.09 -48.45
CA ASN A 777 1.02 15.40 -49.70
C ASN A 777 -0.21 14.75 -50.37
N VAL A 778 -1.09 14.10 -49.59
CA VAL A 778 -2.33 13.51 -50.10
C VAL A 778 -3.32 14.58 -50.56
N GLN A 779 -3.44 15.70 -49.84
CA GLN A 779 -4.27 16.83 -50.30
C GLN A 779 -3.73 17.48 -51.57
N SER A 780 -2.40 17.57 -51.74
CA SER A 780 -1.80 18.04 -52.99
C SER A 780 -2.10 17.09 -54.16
N LEU A 781 -2.02 15.78 -53.93
CA LEU A 781 -2.40 14.76 -54.92
C LEU A 781 -3.89 14.85 -55.29
N VAL A 782 -4.80 14.90 -54.31
CA VAL A 782 -6.25 15.03 -54.56
C VAL A 782 -6.56 16.31 -55.36
N ARG A 783 -5.95 17.45 -55.01
CA ARG A 783 -6.13 18.71 -55.76
C ARG A 783 -5.60 18.63 -57.20
N SER A 784 -4.51 17.90 -57.44
CA SER A 784 -4.00 17.68 -58.81
C SER A 784 -4.90 16.79 -59.65
N LEU A 785 -5.75 15.95 -59.02
CA LEU A 785 -6.74 15.08 -59.67
C LEU A 785 -8.11 15.74 -59.89
N ASP A 786 -8.29 16.99 -59.42
CA ASP A 786 -9.51 17.78 -59.62
C ASP A 786 -9.39 18.79 -60.80
N VAL A 787 -8.26 18.83 -61.50
CA VAL A 787 -8.06 19.68 -62.68
C VAL A 787 -8.89 19.15 -63.87
N PRO A 788 -9.77 19.96 -64.48
CA PRO A 788 -10.62 19.51 -65.59
C PRO A 788 -9.90 19.64 -66.94
N ASP A 789 -9.04 18.68 -67.25
CA ASP A 789 -8.60 18.43 -68.64
C ASP A 789 -8.91 16.97 -69.03
N ALA A 790 -9.03 16.71 -70.34
CA ALA A 790 -9.68 15.50 -70.84
C ALA A 790 -8.75 14.28 -70.98
N ASP A 791 -9.33 13.10 -70.68
CA ASP A 791 -8.74 11.76 -70.74
C ASP A 791 -7.58 11.41 -69.77
N VAL A 792 -7.44 10.10 -69.53
CA VAL A 792 -6.32 9.43 -68.82
C VAL A 792 -6.21 9.63 -67.29
N THR A 793 -7.32 9.81 -66.55
CA THR A 793 -7.38 9.46 -65.11
C THR A 793 -8.55 8.50 -64.80
N PRO A 794 -8.28 7.23 -64.44
CA PRO A 794 -9.34 6.28 -64.08
C PRO A 794 -10.12 6.69 -62.83
N GLU A 795 -11.44 6.53 -62.86
CA GLU A 795 -12.34 6.79 -61.72
C GLU A 795 -11.89 6.05 -60.45
N ALA A 796 -11.42 4.81 -60.60
CA ALA A 796 -10.86 4.00 -59.52
C ALA A 796 -9.66 4.65 -58.81
N THR A 797 -8.85 5.45 -59.52
CA THR A 797 -7.72 6.20 -58.94
C THR A 797 -8.21 7.36 -58.08
N ARG A 798 -9.23 8.09 -58.53
CA ARG A 798 -9.85 9.18 -57.76
C ARG A 798 -10.57 8.64 -56.51
N VAL A 799 -11.27 7.52 -56.63
CA VAL A 799 -11.88 6.81 -55.48
C VAL A 799 -10.82 6.30 -54.49
N LYS A 800 -9.70 5.74 -54.96
CA LYS A 800 -8.58 5.36 -54.10
C LYS A 800 -8.00 6.57 -53.35
N ALA A 801 -7.71 7.68 -54.04
CA ALA A 801 -7.16 8.89 -53.42
C ALA A 801 -8.07 9.47 -52.32
N LEU A 802 -9.38 9.60 -52.59
CA LEU A 802 -10.37 10.04 -51.61
C LEU A 802 -10.54 9.06 -50.43
N THR A 803 -10.24 7.78 -50.63
CA THR A 803 -10.25 6.76 -49.56
C THR A 803 -9.00 6.87 -48.69
N THR A 804 -7.82 7.06 -49.30
CA THR A 804 -6.56 7.37 -48.61
C THR A 804 -6.70 8.62 -47.73
N GLU A 805 -7.32 9.69 -48.25
CA GLU A 805 -7.57 10.90 -47.46
C GLU A 805 -8.48 10.63 -46.25
N LYS A 806 -9.57 9.86 -46.40
CA LYS A 806 -10.47 9.49 -45.29
C LYS A 806 -9.75 8.71 -44.18
N HIS A 807 -8.87 7.77 -44.53
CA HIS A 807 -8.07 7.02 -43.55
C HIS A 807 -7.05 7.91 -42.83
N LEU A 808 -6.54 8.92 -43.52
CA LEU A 808 -5.58 9.88 -42.99
C LEU A 808 -6.24 10.93 -42.07
N GLN A 809 -7.41 11.44 -42.44
CA GLN A 809 -8.28 12.24 -41.56
C GLN A 809 -8.81 11.45 -40.34
N ARG A 810 -8.75 10.11 -40.36
CA ARG A 810 -8.95 9.27 -39.15
C ARG A 810 -7.68 9.25 -38.31
N LEU A 811 -6.50 9.05 -38.90
CA LEU A 811 -5.22 9.09 -38.18
C LEU A 811 -4.96 10.42 -37.46
N SER A 812 -5.23 11.58 -38.08
CA SER A 812 -5.07 12.89 -37.40
C SER A 812 -5.88 12.98 -36.11
N ARG A 813 -7.18 12.61 -36.17
CA ARG A 813 -8.07 12.61 -35.00
C ARG A 813 -7.68 11.59 -33.93
N LEU A 814 -7.07 10.45 -34.32
CA LEU A 814 -6.51 9.51 -33.34
C LEU A 814 -5.27 10.08 -32.64
N VAL A 815 -4.42 10.86 -33.32
CA VAL A 815 -3.30 11.55 -32.67
C VAL A 815 -3.78 12.69 -31.77
N GLU A 816 -4.76 13.47 -32.21
CA GLU A 816 -5.38 14.56 -31.42
C GLU A 816 -6.01 14.02 -30.12
N GLN A 817 -6.78 12.93 -30.20
CA GLN A 817 -7.35 12.27 -29.01
C GLN A 817 -6.28 11.68 -28.07
N LEU A 818 -5.08 11.37 -28.56
CA LEU A 818 -3.95 10.95 -27.73
C LEU A 818 -3.35 12.15 -26.96
N VAL A 819 -3.27 13.32 -27.60
CA VAL A 819 -2.81 14.57 -26.98
C VAL A 819 -3.76 15.01 -25.87
N ASP A 820 -5.08 15.06 -26.14
CA ASP A 820 -6.10 15.41 -25.13
C ASP A 820 -5.93 14.54 -23.87
N VAL A 821 -5.85 13.22 -24.03
CA VAL A 821 -5.66 12.27 -22.91
C VAL A 821 -4.36 12.53 -22.13
N SER A 822 -3.32 13.09 -22.75
CA SER A 822 -2.08 13.47 -22.08
C SER A 822 -2.15 14.80 -21.34
N GLU A 823 -3.06 15.71 -21.71
CA GLU A 823 -3.30 16.96 -20.99
C GLU A 823 -4.13 16.71 -19.72
N PHE A 824 -5.29 16.05 -19.89
CA PHE A 824 -6.29 15.80 -18.84
C PHE A 824 -5.80 14.98 -17.63
N VAL A 825 -4.64 14.32 -17.72
CA VAL A 825 -4.07 13.51 -16.62
C VAL A 825 -3.12 14.32 -15.73
N THR A 826 -2.55 15.42 -16.23
CA THR A 826 -1.40 16.08 -15.59
C THR A 826 -1.73 17.05 -14.46
N GLY A 827 -3.02 17.28 -14.17
CA GLY A 827 -3.48 18.12 -13.06
C GLY A 827 -4.98 18.46 -13.18
N PRO A 828 -5.55 19.23 -12.23
CA PRO A 828 -6.84 19.88 -12.46
C PRO A 828 -6.75 20.79 -13.69
N LEU A 829 -7.78 20.81 -14.53
CA LEU A 829 -7.79 21.66 -15.72
C LEU A 829 -7.72 23.14 -15.32
N ASP A 830 -6.71 23.83 -15.83
CA ASP A 830 -6.69 25.30 -15.84
C ASP A 830 -7.71 25.78 -16.88
N LEU A 831 -8.76 26.44 -16.42
CA LEU A 831 -9.93 26.80 -17.23
C LEU A 831 -9.92 28.29 -17.56
N SER A 832 -9.89 28.61 -18.84
CA SER A 832 -9.95 29.99 -19.35
C SER A 832 -11.39 30.51 -19.29
N ARG A 833 -11.88 30.80 -18.08
CA ARG A 833 -13.28 31.18 -17.79
C ARG A 833 -13.66 32.57 -18.34
N GLU A 834 -14.03 32.62 -19.61
CA GLU A 834 -14.63 33.79 -20.27
C GLU A 834 -16.17 33.83 -20.10
N GLU A 835 -16.83 34.87 -20.59
CA GLU A 835 -18.29 34.97 -20.62
C GLU A 835 -18.84 34.22 -21.85
N VAL A 836 -19.63 33.16 -21.62
CA VAL A 836 -20.12 32.27 -22.68
C VAL A 836 -21.64 32.16 -22.65
N ASP A 837 -22.29 32.50 -23.75
CA ASP A 837 -23.68 32.11 -24.01
C ASP A 837 -23.75 30.66 -24.52
N LEU A 838 -24.20 29.76 -23.65
CA LEU A 838 -24.29 28.33 -23.94
C LEU A 838 -25.36 27.99 -24.98
N ALA A 839 -26.40 28.80 -25.15
CA ALA A 839 -27.39 28.60 -26.20
C ALA A 839 -26.76 28.87 -27.59
N ARG A 840 -25.98 29.95 -27.70
CA ARG A 840 -25.21 30.28 -28.90
C ARG A 840 -24.09 29.26 -29.17
N LEU A 841 -23.45 28.71 -28.13
CA LEU A 841 -22.45 27.65 -28.25
C LEU A 841 -23.07 26.34 -28.80
N ALA A 842 -24.19 25.90 -28.22
CA ALA A 842 -24.92 24.74 -28.72
C ALA A 842 -25.40 24.95 -30.16
N ALA A 843 -25.84 26.16 -30.52
CA ALA A 843 -26.20 26.51 -31.88
C ALA A 843 -25.03 26.40 -32.86
N SER A 844 -23.80 26.80 -32.49
CA SER A 844 -22.63 26.63 -33.37
C SER A 844 -22.21 25.17 -33.53
N VAL A 845 -22.24 24.37 -32.46
CA VAL A 845 -21.95 22.93 -32.52
C VAL A 845 -22.98 22.20 -33.40
N VAL A 846 -24.28 22.48 -33.21
CA VAL A 846 -25.36 21.91 -34.03
C VAL A 846 -25.23 22.33 -35.49
N ALA A 847 -24.94 23.61 -35.77
CA ALA A 847 -24.77 24.11 -37.14
C ALA A 847 -23.64 23.38 -37.90
N ARG A 848 -22.46 23.24 -37.28
CA ARG A 848 -21.35 22.43 -37.86
C ARG A 848 -21.72 20.96 -38.03
N SER A 849 -22.55 20.42 -37.14
CA SER A 849 -22.92 19.01 -37.13
C SER A 849 -23.99 18.61 -38.13
N ARG A 850 -24.68 19.57 -38.78
CA ARG A 850 -25.73 19.27 -39.78
C ARG A 850 -25.25 18.40 -40.94
N GLU A 851 -24.03 18.63 -41.44
CA GLU A 851 -23.50 17.80 -42.53
C GLU A 851 -23.17 16.37 -42.07
N ARG A 852 -22.69 16.20 -40.82
CA ARG A 852 -22.50 14.87 -40.21
C ARG A 852 -23.85 14.16 -40.04
N ALA A 853 -24.87 14.87 -39.58
CA ALA A 853 -26.21 14.33 -39.38
C ALA A 853 -26.87 13.88 -40.68
N LEU A 854 -26.78 14.69 -41.75
CA LEU A 854 -27.26 14.33 -43.10
C LEU A 854 -26.57 13.07 -43.65
N ARG A 855 -25.28 12.87 -43.36
CA ARG A 855 -24.52 11.67 -43.76
C ARG A 855 -24.84 10.43 -42.90
N ALA A 856 -25.51 10.60 -41.76
CA ALA A 856 -25.95 9.53 -40.84
C ALA A 856 -27.46 9.26 -40.89
N ASP A 857 -28.19 9.94 -41.80
CA ASP A 857 -29.66 9.93 -41.90
C ASP A 857 -30.37 10.36 -40.59
N CYS A 858 -29.71 11.23 -39.81
CA CYS A 858 -30.20 11.74 -38.53
C CYS A 858 -30.82 13.13 -38.67
N VAL A 859 -31.99 13.33 -38.05
CA VAL A 859 -32.59 14.67 -37.90
C VAL A 859 -32.05 15.32 -36.63
N LEU A 860 -31.11 16.25 -36.76
CA LEU A 860 -30.50 16.97 -35.64
C LEU A 860 -31.28 18.24 -35.29
N THR A 861 -31.90 18.26 -34.11
CA THR A 861 -32.70 19.40 -33.60
C THR A 861 -32.00 20.14 -32.45
N LEU A 862 -32.45 21.37 -32.17
CA LEU A 862 -31.96 22.19 -31.07
C LEU A 862 -33.12 22.92 -30.37
N GLU A 863 -33.26 22.72 -29.07
CA GLU A 863 -34.16 23.48 -28.20
C GLU A 863 -33.32 24.29 -27.19
N ALA A 864 -33.18 25.59 -27.46
CA ALA A 864 -32.45 26.53 -26.59
C ALA A 864 -33.25 27.86 -26.50
N PRO A 865 -34.22 27.96 -25.59
CA PRO A 865 -35.28 28.98 -25.64
C PRO A 865 -34.85 30.39 -25.18
N LEU A 866 -33.69 30.55 -24.55
CA LEU A 866 -33.13 31.83 -24.08
C LEU A 866 -31.59 31.79 -24.16
N PRO A 867 -30.89 32.93 -24.28
CA PRO A 867 -29.45 32.99 -24.04
C PRO A 867 -29.14 32.58 -22.60
N VAL A 868 -28.13 31.73 -22.42
CA VAL A 868 -27.71 31.24 -21.09
C VAL A 868 -26.25 31.59 -20.88
N VAL A 869 -26.05 32.81 -20.39
CA VAL A 869 -24.73 33.40 -20.14
C VAL A 869 -24.20 32.97 -18.77
N GLY A 870 -22.92 32.57 -18.72
CA GLY A 870 -22.19 32.31 -17.48
C GLY A 870 -20.67 32.26 -17.73
N ARG A 871 -19.88 32.12 -16.66
CA ARG A 871 -18.40 32.11 -16.75
C ARG A 871 -17.85 30.69 -16.94
N PHE A 872 -17.43 30.37 -18.16
CA PHE A 872 -17.02 29.01 -18.56
C PHE A 872 -15.80 29.04 -19.49
N ASP A 873 -15.05 27.93 -19.57
CA ASP A 873 -14.10 27.72 -20.66
C ASP A 873 -14.85 27.31 -21.91
N ARG A 874 -14.93 28.23 -22.88
CA ARG A 874 -15.63 28.02 -24.14
C ARG A 874 -15.08 26.84 -24.92
N ALA A 875 -13.76 26.74 -25.06
CA ALA A 875 -13.13 25.72 -25.91
C ALA A 875 -13.37 24.31 -25.36
N ARG A 876 -13.28 24.15 -24.03
CA ARG A 876 -13.58 22.87 -23.38
C ARG A 876 -15.07 22.55 -23.39
N LEU A 877 -15.99 23.51 -23.19
CA LEU A 877 -17.43 23.22 -23.35
C LEU A 877 -17.84 22.95 -24.81
N GLU A 878 -17.15 23.55 -25.78
CA GLU A 878 -17.30 23.22 -27.21
C GLU A 878 -16.86 21.78 -27.47
N GLN A 879 -15.69 21.37 -26.95
CA GLN A 879 -15.15 20.00 -27.01
C GLN A 879 -16.09 18.97 -26.35
N LEU A 880 -16.72 19.30 -25.22
CA LEU A 880 -17.73 18.47 -24.56
C LEU A 880 -18.96 18.27 -25.46
N LEU A 881 -19.55 19.36 -25.95
CA LEU A 881 -20.77 19.31 -26.77
C LEU A 881 -20.54 18.60 -28.10
N ASP A 882 -19.44 18.89 -28.80
CA ASP A 882 -19.05 18.18 -30.01
C ASP A 882 -18.89 16.67 -29.71
N SER A 883 -18.27 16.27 -28.59
CA SER A 883 -18.13 14.85 -28.23
C SER A 883 -19.46 14.15 -27.92
N LEU A 884 -20.45 14.83 -27.34
CA LEU A 884 -21.77 14.24 -27.08
C LEU A 884 -22.59 14.10 -28.37
N VAL A 885 -22.61 15.13 -29.22
CA VAL A 885 -23.30 15.10 -30.52
C VAL A 885 -22.67 14.08 -31.46
N ASP A 886 -21.34 13.99 -31.50
CA ASP A 886 -20.61 13.01 -32.31
C ASP A 886 -20.77 11.58 -31.76
N ASN A 887 -21.23 11.38 -30.51
CA ASN A 887 -21.63 10.07 -29.99
C ASN A 887 -23.08 9.72 -30.41
N ALA A 888 -24.01 10.65 -30.18
CA ALA A 888 -25.41 10.50 -30.54
C ALA A 888 -25.61 10.23 -32.05
N LEU A 889 -24.86 10.91 -32.92
CA LEU A 889 -24.90 10.71 -34.37
C LEU A 889 -24.30 9.36 -34.85
N LYS A 890 -23.50 8.66 -34.03
CA LYS A 890 -22.94 7.33 -34.38
C LYS A 890 -23.86 6.18 -33.99
N PHE A 891 -24.54 6.31 -32.85
CA PHE A 891 -25.42 5.26 -32.32
C PHE A 891 -26.92 5.52 -32.60
N GLY A 892 -27.30 6.73 -33.02
CA GLY A 892 -28.65 7.12 -33.43
C GLY A 892 -28.88 7.15 -34.95
N THR A 893 -28.04 6.50 -35.76
CA THR A 893 -28.15 6.43 -37.23
C THR A 893 -29.58 6.14 -37.72
N GLY A 894 -30.11 6.96 -38.63
CA GLY A 894 -31.49 6.84 -39.12
C GLY A 894 -32.60 7.27 -38.14
N ARG A 895 -32.25 7.93 -37.03
CA ARG A 895 -33.18 8.38 -35.98
C ARG A 895 -32.88 9.84 -35.58
N PRO A 896 -33.84 10.57 -34.97
CA PRO A 896 -33.59 11.94 -34.53
C PRO A 896 -32.55 12.01 -33.40
N VAL A 897 -31.85 13.15 -33.34
CA VAL A 897 -30.94 13.52 -32.25
C VAL A 897 -31.32 14.92 -31.76
N GLU A 898 -31.62 15.04 -30.48
CA GLU A 898 -32.11 16.29 -29.87
C GLU A 898 -31.03 16.91 -28.98
N VAL A 899 -30.67 18.17 -29.22
CA VAL A 899 -29.81 18.96 -28.32
C VAL A 899 -30.69 19.95 -27.57
N ARG A 900 -30.59 19.99 -26.23
CA ARG A 900 -31.38 20.88 -25.38
C ARG A 900 -30.51 21.67 -24.42
N VAL A 901 -30.77 22.97 -24.32
CA VAL A 901 -30.16 23.88 -23.34
C VAL A 901 -31.26 24.41 -22.44
N ALA A 902 -31.23 24.08 -21.15
CA ALA A 902 -32.23 24.52 -20.18
C ALA A 902 -31.58 25.14 -18.94
N ARG A 903 -32.28 26.10 -18.31
CA ARG A 903 -31.82 26.78 -17.09
C ARG A 903 -32.73 26.43 -15.92
N ALA A 904 -32.13 26.07 -14.80
CA ALA A 904 -32.78 25.86 -13.50
C ALA A 904 -32.18 26.82 -12.45
N ALA A 905 -32.69 26.81 -11.22
CA ALA A 905 -32.20 27.67 -10.15
C ALA A 905 -30.70 27.43 -9.89
N GLY A 906 -29.86 28.43 -10.18
CA GLY A 906 -28.41 28.40 -10.03
C GLY A 906 -27.63 27.46 -10.97
N ARG A 907 -28.28 26.80 -11.94
CA ARG A 907 -27.65 25.77 -12.80
C ARG A 907 -28.15 25.82 -14.25
N VAL A 908 -27.34 25.31 -15.15
CA VAL A 908 -27.68 25.06 -16.57
C VAL A 908 -27.52 23.57 -16.86
N SER A 909 -28.44 23.01 -17.65
CA SER A 909 -28.31 21.67 -18.22
C SER A 909 -28.14 21.72 -19.73
N LEU A 910 -27.14 20.97 -20.21
CA LEU A 910 -26.85 20.69 -21.60
C LEU A 910 -27.14 19.21 -21.83
N ALA A 911 -28.27 18.90 -22.47
CA ALA A 911 -28.67 17.54 -22.78
C ALA A 911 -28.49 17.24 -24.26
N VAL A 912 -27.93 16.07 -24.57
CA VAL A 912 -27.91 15.49 -25.91
C VAL A 912 -28.59 14.13 -25.86
N ARG A 913 -29.67 13.97 -26.61
CA ARG A 913 -30.45 12.75 -26.71
C ARG A 913 -30.27 12.11 -28.07
N ASP A 914 -29.97 10.81 -28.07
CA ASP A 914 -30.24 9.91 -29.18
C ASP A 914 -31.44 9.00 -28.89
N HIS A 915 -31.95 8.40 -29.96
CA HIS A 915 -32.97 7.36 -29.93
C HIS A 915 -32.43 6.01 -30.41
N GLY A 916 -31.13 5.73 -30.23
CA GLY A 916 -30.45 4.52 -30.71
C GLY A 916 -30.83 3.22 -29.98
N ASP A 917 -29.90 2.27 -29.89
CA ASP A 917 -30.12 1.02 -29.13
C ASP A 917 -30.07 1.25 -27.61
N GLY A 918 -29.40 2.33 -27.17
CA GLY A 918 -29.23 2.72 -25.78
C GLY A 918 -28.09 1.97 -25.06
N VAL A 919 -27.90 2.28 -23.77
CA VAL A 919 -26.84 1.71 -22.92
C VAL A 919 -27.45 0.81 -21.85
N GLY A 920 -26.90 -0.40 -21.68
CA GLY A 920 -27.32 -1.36 -20.65
C GLY A 920 -27.05 -0.85 -19.23
N GLN A 921 -27.89 -1.23 -18.26
CA GLN A 921 -27.84 -0.68 -16.91
C GLN A 921 -26.50 -0.95 -16.19
N GLU A 922 -25.86 -2.09 -16.47
CA GLU A 922 -24.52 -2.44 -15.95
C GLU A 922 -23.37 -1.64 -16.60
N ASP A 923 -23.62 -1.01 -17.76
CA ASP A 923 -22.64 -0.21 -18.49
C ASP A 923 -22.78 1.31 -18.25
N GLN A 924 -23.85 1.77 -17.57
CA GLN A 924 -24.18 3.21 -17.48
C GLN A 924 -23.12 4.06 -16.75
N GLU A 925 -22.50 3.56 -15.69
CA GLU A 925 -21.34 4.23 -15.08
C GLU A 925 -20.05 3.97 -15.88
N ARG A 926 -19.93 2.77 -16.46
CA ARG A 926 -18.74 2.29 -17.17
C ARG A 926 -18.49 2.99 -18.50
N VAL A 927 -19.50 3.49 -19.20
CA VAL A 927 -19.28 4.28 -20.44
C VAL A 927 -18.59 5.64 -20.20
N PHE A 928 -18.53 6.12 -18.95
CA PHE A 928 -17.70 7.25 -18.55
C PHE A 928 -16.30 6.82 -18.05
N GLY A 929 -16.02 5.51 -18.02
CA GLY A 929 -14.72 4.94 -17.70
C GLY A 929 -13.69 5.18 -18.80
N ARG A 930 -12.41 5.31 -18.40
CA ARG A 930 -11.32 5.66 -19.31
C ARG A 930 -11.03 4.48 -20.26
N PHE A 931 -11.25 4.70 -21.56
CA PHE A 931 -11.09 3.71 -22.65
C PHE A 931 -12.16 2.60 -22.71
N GLU A 932 -13.27 2.73 -21.98
CA GLU A 932 -14.37 1.76 -22.04
C GLU A 932 -15.25 1.94 -23.29
N ARG A 933 -15.88 0.85 -23.74
CA ARG A 933 -16.83 0.82 -24.87
C ARG A 933 -17.97 -0.15 -24.53
N ALA A 934 -19.23 0.27 -24.69
CA ALA A 934 -20.40 -0.59 -24.49
C ALA A 934 -20.69 -1.55 -25.67
N VAL A 935 -20.00 -1.41 -26.81
CA VAL A 935 -20.25 -2.18 -28.04
C VAL A 935 -18.94 -2.75 -28.58
N PRO A 936 -18.89 -4.03 -29.03
CA PRO A 936 -17.69 -4.64 -29.61
C PRO A 936 -17.12 -3.89 -30.82
N ALA A 937 -15.80 -3.95 -30.98
CA ALA A 937 -15.01 -3.10 -31.88
C ALA A 937 -15.30 -3.22 -33.39
N ASN A 938 -16.16 -4.14 -33.83
CA ASN A 938 -16.40 -4.42 -35.24
C ASN A 938 -17.34 -3.42 -35.96
N HIS A 939 -18.08 -2.57 -35.22
CA HIS A 939 -19.09 -1.69 -35.82
C HIS A 939 -18.68 -0.21 -35.89
N HIS A 940 -18.13 0.37 -34.81
CA HIS A 940 -17.78 1.79 -34.75
C HIS A 940 -16.39 2.01 -34.12
N GLY A 941 -15.55 2.84 -34.77
CA GLY A 941 -14.16 3.09 -34.37
C GLY A 941 -13.96 4.35 -33.51
N GLY A 942 -12.98 4.32 -32.60
CA GLY A 942 -12.64 5.42 -31.69
C GLY A 942 -12.33 4.93 -30.27
N PHE A 943 -11.47 5.63 -29.54
CA PHE A 943 -10.78 5.07 -28.36
C PHE A 943 -11.60 4.79 -27.08
N GLY A 944 -12.89 5.15 -26.99
CA GLY A 944 -13.62 5.11 -25.72
C GLY A 944 -13.21 6.25 -24.76
N VAL A 945 -12.85 7.41 -25.31
CA VAL A 945 -12.33 8.57 -24.56
C VAL A 945 -13.34 9.72 -24.44
N GLY A 946 -14.20 9.92 -25.45
CA GLY A 946 -15.04 11.12 -25.55
C GLY A 946 -15.96 11.36 -24.36
N LEU A 947 -16.66 10.31 -23.88
CA LEU A 947 -17.54 10.40 -22.71
C LEU A 947 -16.76 10.62 -21.40
N TRP A 948 -15.63 9.93 -21.21
CA TRP A 948 -14.72 10.15 -20.09
C TRP A 948 -14.21 11.61 -20.06
N MET A 949 -13.85 12.17 -21.22
CA MET A 949 -13.38 13.54 -21.37
C MET A 949 -14.50 14.56 -21.13
N ALA A 950 -15.70 14.33 -21.69
CA ALA A 950 -16.89 15.14 -21.41
C ALA A 950 -17.22 15.19 -19.91
N ARG A 951 -17.05 14.07 -19.20
CA ARG A 951 -17.17 14.01 -17.74
C ARG A 951 -16.13 14.86 -17.02
N HIS A 952 -14.85 14.76 -17.38
CA HIS A 952 -13.78 15.55 -16.75
C HIS A 952 -13.92 17.05 -17.02
N ILE A 953 -14.40 17.44 -18.20
CA ILE A 953 -14.72 18.83 -18.53
C ILE A 953 -15.88 19.35 -17.65
N ALA A 954 -16.93 18.54 -17.44
CA ALA A 954 -18.06 18.91 -16.57
C ALA A 954 -17.63 19.05 -15.11
N GLU A 955 -16.88 18.06 -14.59
CA GLU A 955 -16.39 18.03 -13.21
C GLU A 955 -15.42 19.19 -12.92
N ALA A 956 -14.54 19.55 -13.86
CA ALA A 956 -13.64 20.72 -13.73
C ALA A 956 -14.40 22.07 -13.69
N HIS A 957 -15.56 22.17 -14.34
CA HIS A 957 -16.45 23.33 -14.22
C HIS A 957 -17.29 23.33 -12.92
N GLY A 958 -17.06 22.39 -12.00
CA GLY A 958 -17.87 22.24 -10.78
C GLY A 958 -19.24 21.61 -11.03
N GLY A 959 -19.42 20.97 -12.18
CA GLY A 959 -20.65 20.30 -12.61
C GLY A 959 -20.57 18.78 -12.56
N SER A 960 -21.51 18.13 -13.23
CA SER A 960 -21.60 16.68 -13.38
C SER A 960 -22.15 16.31 -14.75
N ILE A 961 -21.98 15.05 -15.16
CA ILE A 961 -22.67 14.47 -16.32
C ILE A 961 -23.38 13.18 -15.92
N HIS A 962 -24.57 12.99 -16.47
CA HIS A 962 -25.45 11.86 -16.20
C HIS A 962 -25.91 11.22 -17.51
N LEU A 963 -26.25 9.95 -17.45
CA LEU A 963 -26.78 9.16 -18.56
C LEU A 963 -28.11 8.54 -18.14
N GLU A 964 -29.16 8.88 -18.87
CA GLU A 964 -30.50 8.33 -18.70
C GLU A 964 -30.91 7.54 -19.96
N ARG A 965 -31.77 6.53 -19.81
CA ARG A 965 -32.29 5.77 -20.96
C ARG A 965 -33.47 6.52 -21.56
N THR A 966 -33.42 6.77 -22.87
CA THR A 966 -34.50 7.44 -23.59
C THR A 966 -35.71 6.50 -23.73
N GLU A 967 -36.92 7.00 -23.47
CA GLU A 967 -38.16 6.24 -23.71
C GLU A 967 -38.30 5.89 -25.20
N GLY A 968 -38.62 4.64 -25.50
CA GLY A 968 -38.64 4.11 -26.87
C GLY A 968 -37.27 3.59 -27.39
N GLY A 969 -36.19 3.78 -26.65
CA GLY A 969 -34.82 3.38 -27.03
C GLY A 969 -33.89 4.59 -27.15
N GLY A 970 -32.59 4.35 -26.96
CA GLY A 970 -31.53 5.36 -27.00
C GLY A 970 -31.05 5.84 -25.64
N ALA A 971 -30.19 6.86 -25.66
CA ALA A 971 -29.55 7.47 -24.50
C ALA A 971 -29.78 8.99 -24.46
N THR A 972 -29.94 9.54 -23.25
CA THR A 972 -29.93 10.98 -22.99
C THR A 972 -28.75 11.31 -22.07
N PHE A 973 -27.76 12.02 -22.61
CA PHE A 973 -26.58 12.49 -21.88
C PHE A 973 -26.82 13.92 -21.38
N THR A 974 -27.01 14.08 -20.06
CA THR A 974 -27.33 15.36 -19.43
C THR A 974 -26.13 15.87 -18.62
N THR A 975 -25.48 16.91 -19.11
CA THR A 975 -24.44 17.65 -18.37
C THR A 975 -25.09 18.76 -17.57
N VAL A 976 -24.76 18.89 -16.28
CA VAL A 976 -25.28 19.93 -15.39
C VAL A 976 -24.12 20.77 -14.86
N LEU A 977 -24.12 22.08 -15.15
CA LEU A 977 -23.07 23.01 -14.75
C LEU A 977 -23.63 24.08 -13.79
N PRO A 978 -22.83 24.59 -12.83
CA PRO A 978 -23.20 25.77 -12.03
C PRO A 978 -23.22 27.03 -12.91
N LEU A 979 -24.05 28.02 -12.55
CA LEU A 979 -24.02 29.35 -13.16
C LEU A 979 -23.39 30.34 -12.18
N ASP A 980 -22.10 30.62 -12.36
CA ASP A 980 -21.36 31.63 -11.58
C ASP A 980 -21.77 33.06 -11.99
N VAL A 981 -22.93 33.50 -11.51
CA VAL A 981 -23.43 34.88 -11.56
C VAL A 981 -24.08 35.19 -10.20
N PRO A 982 -23.75 36.32 -9.53
CA PRO A 982 -24.33 36.65 -8.23
C PRO A 982 -25.85 36.89 -8.30
N PRO A 983 -26.59 36.67 -7.21
CA PRO A 983 -27.98 37.07 -7.10
C PRO A 983 -28.08 38.59 -6.86
N GLU A 984 -28.16 39.37 -7.94
CA GLU A 984 -28.50 40.80 -7.89
C GLU A 984 -29.97 41.03 -8.30
N GLY A 985 -30.67 41.89 -7.54
CA GLY A 985 -31.96 42.49 -7.92
C GLY A 985 -33.20 41.77 -7.39
#